data_AF-A0A3D2J3S5-F1
#
_entry.id   AF-A0A3D2J3S5-F1
#
_cell.length_a   1.000
_cell.length_b   1.000
_cell.length_c   1.000
_cell.angle_alpha   90.00
_cell.angle_beta   90.00
_cell.angle_gamma   90.00
#
_symmetry.space_group_name_H-M   'P 1'
#
loop_
_entity.id
_entity.type
_entity.pdbx_description
1 polymer ?
#
loop_
_entity_poly.entity_id
_entity_poly.type
_entity_poly.pdbx_seq_one_letter_code
_entity_poly.pdbx_strand_id
1 'polypeptide(L)'
;MAQDKVPLTMEVAGEQEIKSNTGSKQRLASLEGPLITLLVIALLVFLSAIQLTVLNPADVLLVAVAYSAFRRGVTSGLWSALLTILYYFVFYSQPGQLFHYTLDHLSRLSVAIVVSPLMAILVGTLKQRSDGAARKLLEQARFHETHTRTLNTELEQRVRERTAQLDTIMRAEHEARLQAEANAKRLAAVLAERQQLEEALRQSDLRVRLRANEMETAFESMTDGVNVYDRDGRILYTNTAYAHLIGLEAAPKHVQMTPEERGNQLILHDEEGNPLTNEQRPVARMLAGEVFTGADTVEMVMQTLDGREREVSVTGAPIRDQENNVTGGVLIFRDVTERRQLARRTQASLEALLAMAEELVQFSGERDAISPPDLAQRLAELIRNVLACRRVSLTTIEPGTGELRSMAVAGLSPELEKLWRERRPGYRLHDQLHNVGAAERIEANEVVIFDYTQPPLRDMPNPFGIRTMLFAPMKIGKQIVGILTLDFGENQHDYTENELGLARAVAKLAALVIERERLLQERAQAHADELALREANRRMDEFLGIASHEIRTPLTSIKANIQLAQRQMKRLKEQRNSPIADELAGYIQTMQDMLDRAIRQVGVQNRLVSDLLDVSRIYAGKLELRLAPCDVVMIVQRAVEDQRYIVEPRQIHVDIQMTSAPVVADADRVEQVVNNYLSNALKYSESRYAVDVRVEQRNNAVYVSVQDKGPGLTKEQQEHIWERFYRAEGIQVKSGSGVGLGLGLHICRTIIERQGGQVGVESIPCEGSTFWFTLPLTS
;
A
#
# COMPACT_ATOMS: atom_id res chain seq x y z
N MET A 1 -79.44 29.93 45.54
CA MET A 1 -80.74 29.42 46.06
C MET A 1 -80.56 29.14 47.55
N ALA A 2 -81.63 28.78 48.29
CA ALA A 2 -81.61 28.62 49.76
C ALA A 2 -80.81 27.36 50.22
N GLN A 3 -80.61 27.02 51.51
CA GLN A 3 -81.49 27.17 52.69
C GLN A 3 -80.74 26.92 54.05
N ASP A 4 -81.20 27.56 55.15
CA ASP A 4 -81.39 27.15 56.59
C ASP A 4 -80.63 25.95 57.27
N LYS A 5 -80.49 25.75 58.61
CA LYS A 5 -80.59 26.51 59.92
C LYS A 5 -80.16 25.61 61.15
N VAL A 6 -79.21 26.05 62.03
CA VAL A 6 -79.30 26.38 63.51
C VAL A 6 -80.26 25.57 64.48
N PRO A 7 -80.03 25.27 65.83
CA PRO A 7 -78.82 25.03 66.73
C PRO A 7 -78.97 24.14 68.08
N LEU A 8 -77.93 24.09 68.99
CA LEU A 8 -77.83 23.84 70.51
C LEU A 8 -78.32 22.46 71.18
N THR A 9 -78.25 22.07 72.51
CA THR A 9 -78.07 22.67 73.90
C THR A 9 -77.71 21.66 75.09
N MET A 10 -76.93 22.03 76.15
CA MET A 10 -76.88 21.70 77.66
C MET A 10 -77.01 20.22 78.26
N GLU A 11 -76.81 19.79 79.57
CA GLU A 11 -76.44 20.33 80.95
C GLU A 11 -75.76 19.29 81.98
N VAL A 12 -75.80 19.45 83.34
CA VAL A 12 -74.93 18.80 84.42
C VAL A 12 -75.57 18.58 85.86
N ALA A 13 -75.16 17.59 86.74
CA ALA A 13 -75.09 17.64 88.26
C ALA A 13 -74.74 16.33 89.11
N GLY A 14 -74.06 16.46 90.30
CA GLY A 14 -74.34 15.72 91.60
C GLY A 14 -73.32 14.73 92.32
N GLU A 15 -72.93 14.92 93.62
CA GLU A 15 -72.25 13.93 94.55
C GLU A 15 -72.12 14.37 96.07
N GLN A 16 -72.28 13.49 97.11
CA GLN A 16 -71.74 13.62 98.53
C GLN A 16 -72.10 12.47 99.56
N GLU A 17 -71.19 12.04 100.49
CA GLU A 17 -71.38 11.62 101.95
C GLU A 17 -70.31 10.64 102.60
N ILE A 18 -70.40 10.41 103.95
CA ILE A 18 -69.83 9.33 104.84
C ILE A 18 -68.42 9.46 105.52
N LYS A 19 -68.34 9.29 106.88
CA LYS A 19 -67.11 8.96 107.69
C LYS A 19 -67.35 8.75 109.22
N SER A 20 -66.84 7.68 109.88
CA SER A 20 -66.47 7.64 111.34
C SER A 20 -65.80 6.31 111.84
N ASN A 21 -65.31 6.30 113.10
CA ASN A 21 -64.86 5.17 113.97
C ASN A 21 -63.41 4.61 113.85
N THR A 22 -62.51 4.80 114.85
CA THR A 22 -61.15 4.19 114.86
C THR A 22 -60.36 4.11 116.20
N GLY A 23 -60.90 4.49 117.36
CA GLY A 23 -60.06 4.89 118.52
C GLY A 23 -59.30 3.81 119.33
N SER A 24 -59.85 2.61 119.53
CA SER A 24 -59.44 1.72 120.65
C SER A 24 -58.12 0.95 120.47
N LYS A 25 -57.63 0.78 119.23
CA LYS A 25 -56.53 -0.16 118.91
C LYS A 25 -55.14 0.23 119.43
N GLN A 26 -54.94 1.47 119.90
CA GLN A 26 -53.58 2.01 120.12
C GLN A 26 -52.87 1.54 121.41
N ARG A 27 -53.59 1.26 122.51
CA ARG A 27 -52.94 0.98 123.82
C ARG A 27 -52.33 -0.42 123.95
N LEU A 28 -52.96 -1.45 123.37
CA LEU A 28 -52.42 -2.83 123.38
C LEU A 28 -51.07 -2.95 122.64
N ALA A 29 -50.81 -2.03 121.72
CA ALA A 29 -49.70 -2.12 120.78
C ALA A 29 -48.31 -1.82 121.40
N SER A 30 -48.23 -1.26 122.61
CA SER A 30 -46.95 -0.90 123.25
C SER A 30 -46.24 -2.04 123.99
N LEU A 31 -46.94 -3.14 124.29
CA LEU A 31 -46.42 -4.25 125.11
C LEU A 31 -45.69 -5.35 124.33
N GLU A 32 -45.74 -5.32 122.99
CA GLU A 32 -45.16 -6.36 122.13
C GLU A 32 -43.65 -6.58 122.34
N GLY A 33 -42.88 -5.49 122.49
CA GLY A 33 -41.43 -5.56 122.58
C GLY A 33 -40.93 -6.28 123.83
N PRO A 34 -41.40 -5.92 125.04
CA PRO A 34 -41.14 -6.67 126.26
C PRO A 34 -41.59 -8.13 126.18
N LEU A 35 -42.76 -8.40 125.58
CA LEU A 35 -43.26 -9.76 125.34
C LEU A 35 -42.30 -10.61 124.50
N ILE A 36 -41.74 -10.05 123.42
CA ILE A 36 -40.72 -10.73 122.59
C ILE A 36 -39.46 -11.00 123.42
N THR A 37 -39.00 -10.05 124.23
CA THR A 37 -37.82 -10.28 125.10
C THR A 37 -38.06 -11.38 126.13
N LEU A 38 -39.26 -11.42 126.73
CA LEU A 38 -39.66 -12.46 127.67
C LEU A 38 -39.72 -13.85 126.99
N LEU A 39 -40.16 -13.93 125.74
CA LEU A 39 -40.13 -15.14 124.92
C LEU A 39 -38.70 -15.63 124.65
N VAL A 40 -37.78 -14.70 124.33
CA VAL A 40 -36.36 -15.03 124.11
C VAL A 40 -35.70 -15.52 125.41
N ILE A 41 -36.00 -14.91 126.56
CA ILE A 41 -35.54 -15.39 127.88
C ILE A 41 -36.03 -16.83 128.12
N ALA A 42 -37.32 -17.11 127.90
CA ALA A 42 -37.88 -18.46 128.06
C ALA A 42 -37.22 -19.49 127.14
N LEU A 43 -36.92 -19.12 125.90
CA LEU A 43 -36.20 -19.99 124.95
C LEU A 43 -34.76 -20.28 125.40
N LEU A 44 -34.03 -19.29 125.92
CA LEU A 44 -32.67 -19.49 126.45
C LEU A 44 -32.65 -20.40 127.68
N VAL A 45 -33.63 -20.26 128.59
CA VAL A 45 -33.81 -21.18 129.73
C VAL A 45 -34.09 -22.60 129.25
N PHE A 46 -34.96 -22.78 128.25
CA PHE A 46 -35.29 -24.09 127.69
C PHE A 46 -34.07 -24.76 127.03
N LEU A 47 -33.31 -24.03 126.21
CA LEU A 47 -32.10 -24.53 125.55
C LEU A 47 -31.03 -24.97 126.57
N SER A 48 -30.88 -24.22 127.66
CA SER A 48 -29.96 -24.57 128.75
C SER A 48 -30.40 -25.84 129.50
N ALA A 49 -31.71 -26.10 129.64
CA ALA A 49 -32.22 -27.29 130.33
C ALA A 49 -31.97 -28.59 129.56
N ILE A 50 -31.95 -28.53 128.22
CA ILE A 50 -31.61 -29.67 127.35
C ILE A 50 -30.09 -29.78 127.04
N GLN A 51 -29.25 -29.11 127.84
CA GLN A 51 -27.79 -29.08 127.71
C GLN A 51 -27.24 -28.56 126.37
N LEU A 52 -28.03 -27.80 125.60
CA LEU A 52 -27.55 -27.16 124.38
C LEU A 52 -26.81 -25.85 124.70
N THR A 53 -25.51 -25.81 124.40
CA THR A 53 -24.66 -24.63 124.65
C THR A 53 -24.93 -23.50 123.66
N VAL A 54 -25.77 -22.54 124.05
CA VAL A 54 -25.95 -21.29 123.32
C VAL A 54 -24.67 -20.46 123.42
N LEU A 55 -24.06 -20.13 122.28
CA LEU A 55 -22.92 -19.22 122.23
C LEU A 55 -23.37 -17.80 122.62
N ASN A 56 -22.82 -17.29 123.72
CA ASN A 56 -23.02 -15.94 124.26
C ASN A 56 -24.48 -15.43 124.33
N PRO A 57 -25.32 -15.89 125.29
CA PRO A 57 -26.68 -15.38 125.50
C PRO A 57 -26.76 -13.87 125.85
N ALA A 58 -25.61 -13.20 126.07
CA ALA A 58 -25.50 -11.75 126.19
C ALA A 58 -26.10 -11.02 124.97
N ASP A 59 -25.66 -11.41 123.76
CA ASP A 59 -25.89 -10.64 122.55
C ASP A 59 -27.32 -10.80 122.03
N VAL A 60 -27.88 -12.01 122.16
CA VAL A 60 -29.22 -12.37 121.68
C VAL A 60 -30.30 -11.53 122.37
N LEU A 61 -30.18 -11.34 123.70
CA LEU A 61 -31.11 -10.49 124.46
C LEU A 61 -30.87 -9.00 124.21
N LEU A 62 -29.63 -8.57 123.97
CA LEU A 62 -29.35 -7.18 123.59
C LEU A 62 -29.95 -6.83 122.22
N VAL A 63 -29.95 -7.76 121.27
CA VAL A 63 -30.66 -7.62 119.98
C VAL A 63 -32.18 -7.56 120.19
N ALA A 64 -32.76 -8.36 121.09
CA ALA A 64 -34.18 -8.28 121.43
C ALA A 64 -34.58 -6.91 122.03
N VAL A 65 -33.71 -6.33 122.87
CA VAL A 65 -33.85 -4.97 123.42
C VAL A 65 -33.81 -3.91 122.32
N ALA A 66 -32.82 -3.99 121.42
CA ALA A 66 -32.69 -3.08 120.28
C ALA A 66 -33.89 -3.17 119.32
N TYR A 67 -34.38 -4.38 119.03
CA TYR A 67 -35.58 -4.60 118.21
C TYR A 67 -36.84 -4.02 118.85
N SER A 68 -37.02 -4.22 120.16
CA SER A 68 -38.13 -3.62 120.94
C SER A 68 -38.12 -2.10 120.85
N ALA A 69 -36.95 -1.48 121.06
CA ALA A 69 -36.74 -0.04 120.90
C ALA A 69 -37.04 0.45 119.48
N PHE A 70 -36.61 -0.29 118.46
CA PHE A 70 -36.88 0.05 117.05
C PHE A 70 -38.35 -0.09 116.68
N ARG A 71 -39.03 -1.16 117.11
CA ARG A 71 -40.43 -1.39 116.71
C ARG A 71 -41.36 -0.36 117.36
N ARG A 72 -41.25 -0.16 118.67
CA ARG A 72 -42.24 0.58 119.49
C ARG A 72 -41.68 1.80 120.24
N GLY A 73 -40.42 2.17 120.03
CA GLY A 73 -39.79 3.36 120.61
C GLY A 73 -39.07 3.08 121.94
N VAL A 74 -38.34 4.10 122.43
CA VAL A 74 -37.43 4.02 123.60
C VAL A 74 -38.06 3.33 124.81
N THR A 75 -39.31 3.67 125.15
CA THR A 75 -40.01 3.14 126.33
C THR A 75 -40.22 1.63 126.27
N SER A 76 -40.54 1.07 125.10
CA SER A 76 -40.64 -0.37 124.87
C SER A 76 -39.28 -1.05 125.08
N GLY A 77 -38.22 -0.46 124.51
CA GLY A 77 -36.86 -0.96 124.66
C GLY A 77 -36.37 -0.98 126.11
N LEU A 78 -36.69 0.05 126.90
CA LEU A 78 -36.29 0.11 128.31
C LEU A 78 -36.95 -0.98 129.16
N TRP A 79 -38.22 -1.31 128.91
CA TRP A 79 -38.88 -2.45 129.56
C TRP A 79 -38.26 -3.79 129.14
N SER A 80 -37.87 -3.96 127.88
CA SER A 80 -37.08 -5.11 127.43
C SER A 80 -35.72 -5.18 128.15
N ALA A 81 -35.01 -4.06 128.31
CA ALA A 81 -33.71 -4.01 128.98
C ALA A 81 -33.80 -4.45 130.45
N LEU A 82 -34.88 -4.05 131.15
CA LEU A 82 -35.14 -4.47 132.53
C LEU A 82 -35.30 -6.00 132.66
N LEU A 83 -36.06 -6.62 131.74
CA LEU A 83 -36.25 -8.08 131.71
C LEU A 83 -34.92 -8.82 131.44
N THR A 84 -34.14 -8.33 130.47
CA THR A 84 -32.81 -8.85 130.13
C THR A 84 -31.86 -8.81 131.33
N ILE A 85 -31.83 -7.70 132.07
CA ILE A 85 -31.03 -7.56 133.30
C ILE A 85 -31.46 -8.56 134.37
N LEU A 86 -32.76 -8.69 134.61
CA LEU A 86 -33.32 -9.59 135.62
C LEU A 86 -32.96 -11.06 135.37
N TYR A 87 -32.89 -11.48 134.10
CA TYR A 87 -32.43 -12.82 133.72
C TYR A 87 -30.97 -13.09 134.11
N TYR A 88 -30.05 -12.15 133.86
CA TYR A 88 -28.63 -12.35 134.18
C TYR A 88 -28.34 -12.43 135.69
N PHE A 89 -29.12 -11.73 136.53
CA PHE A 89 -29.03 -11.89 137.99
C PHE A 89 -29.21 -13.36 138.41
N VAL A 90 -30.14 -14.09 137.78
CA VAL A 90 -30.38 -15.51 138.06
C VAL A 90 -29.30 -16.38 137.41
N PHE A 91 -29.07 -16.18 136.09
CA PHE A 91 -28.20 -17.06 135.29
C PHE A 91 -26.75 -17.13 135.78
N TYR A 92 -26.20 -16.03 136.31
CA TYR A 92 -24.82 -15.99 136.81
C TYR A 92 -24.65 -16.39 138.29
N SER A 93 -25.71 -16.78 139.00
CA SER A 93 -25.59 -17.22 140.40
C SER A 93 -24.87 -18.58 140.53
N GLN A 94 -24.26 -18.85 141.69
CA GLN A 94 -23.55 -20.13 141.90
C GLN A 94 -24.53 -21.32 142.00
N PRO A 95 -24.12 -22.52 141.54
CA PRO A 95 -24.93 -23.73 141.67
C PRO A 95 -25.36 -23.98 143.12
N GLY A 96 -26.68 -23.96 143.37
CA GLY A 96 -27.26 -24.14 144.69
C GLY A 96 -27.29 -22.90 145.60
N GLN A 97 -26.69 -21.76 145.20
CA GLN A 97 -26.73 -20.51 145.96
C GLN A 97 -27.11 -19.31 145.09
N LEU A 98 -28.41 -19.01 145.07
CA LEU A 98 -28.96 -17.80 144.45
C LEU A 98 -28.29 -16.53 145.01
N PHE A 99 -28.04 -15.57 144.11
CA PHE A 99 -27.38 -14.28 144.39
C PHE A 99 -25.96 -14.34 144.99
N HIS A 100 -25.32 -15.51 145.03
CA HIS A 100 -23.88 -15.62 145.27
C HIS A 100 -23.14 -15.70 143.93
N TYR A 101 -22.07 -14.90 143.80
CA TYR A 101 -21.36 -14.70 142.53
C TYR A 101 -19.85 -14.86 142.70
N THR A 102 -19.18 -15.37 141.67
CA THR A 102 -17.72 -15.21 141.53
C THR A 102 -17.40 -13.80 141.03
N LEU A 103 -16.15 -13.35 141.22
CA LEU A 103 -15.67 -12.05 140.72
C LEU A 103 -15.87 -11.88 139.20
N ASP A 104 -15.66 -12.93 138.42
CA ASP A 104 -15.90 -12.94 136.97
C ASP A 104 -17.39 -12.78 136.63
N HIS A 105 -18.27 -13.50 137.33
CA HIS A 105 -19.73 -13.42 137.12
C HIS A 105 -20.29 -12.03 137.48
N LEU A 106 -19.78 -11.40 138.54
CA LEU A 106 -20.16 -10.03 138.92
C LEU A 106 -19.76 -9.00 137.86
N SER A 107 -18.58 -9.17 137.24
CA SER A 107 -18.09 -8.34 136.14
C SER A 107 -19.06 -8.40 134.94
N ARG A 108 -19.42 -9.60 134.48
CA ARG A 108 -20.38 -9.79 133.36
C ARG A 108 -21.75 -9.17 133.63
N LEU A 109 -22.26 -9.34 134.85
CA LEU A 109 -23.57 -8.79 135.26
C LEU A 109 -23.60 -7.26 135.23
N SER A 110 -22.54 -6.60 135.72
CA SER A 110 -22.46 -5.13 135.74
C SER A 110 -22.37 -4.52 134.33
N VAL A 111 -21.72 -5.18 133.36
CA VAL A 111 -21.76 -4.77 131.94
C VAL A 111 -23.19 -4.80 131.40
N ALA A 112 -23.94 -5.88 131.64
CA ALA A 112 -25.29 -6.03 131.11
C ALA A 112 -26.28 -4.97 131.64
N ILE A 113 -26.09 -4.51 132.88
CA ILE A 113 -26.88 -3.43 133.53
C ILE A 113 -26.70 -2.09 132.81
N VAL A 114 -25.51 -1.79 132.29
CA VAL A 114 -25.20 -0.52 131.61
C VAL A 114 -25.57 -0.56 130.12
N VAL A 115 -25.22 -1.65 129.44
CA VAL A 115 -25.33 -1.73 127.97
C VAL A 115 -26.79 -1.87 127.50
N SER A 116 -27.62 -2.62 128.22
CA SER A 116 -29.01 -2.89 127.80
C SER A 116 -29.89 -1.62 127.74
N PRO A 117 -29.93 -0.74 128.77
CA PRO A 117 -30.74 0.48 128.70
C PRO A 117 -30.19 1.50 127.69
N LEU A 118 -28.86 1.56 127.51
CA LEU A 118 -28.22 2.47 126.56
C LEU A 118 -28.63 2.16 125.11
N MET A 119 -28.62 0.88 124.73
CA MET A 119 -29.08 0.43 123.40
C MET A 119 -30.56 0.75 123.16
N ALA A 120 -31.43 0.63 124.17
CA ALA A 120 -32.83 0.99 124.06
C ALA A 120 -33.05 2.49 123.75
N ILE A 121 -32.27 3.37 124.39
CA ILE A 121 -32.35 4.83 124.18
C ILE A 121 -31.78 5.19 122.81
N LEU A 122 -30.62 4.67 122.44
CA LEU A 122 -29.96 4.98 121.18
C LEU A 122 -30.82 4.61 119.96
N VAL A 123 -31.32 3.38 119.90
CA VAL A 123 -32.10 2.89 118.75
C VAL A 123 -33.48 3.57 118.67
N GLY A 124 -34.14 3.77 119.82
CA GLY A 124 -35.45 4.41 119.85
C GLY A 124 -35.41 5.91 119.47
N THR A 125 -34.37 6.64 119.87
CA THR A 125 -34.22 8.08 119.52
C THR A 125 -33.82 8.27 118.06
N LEU A 126 -32.97 7.40 117.49
CA LEU A 126 -32.65 7.40 116.06
C LEU A 126 -33.90 7.25 115.18
N LYS A 127 -34.79 6.31 115.53
CA LYS A 127 -36.07 6.15 114.81
C LYS A 127 -36.95 7.39 114.91
N GLN A 128 -37.08 7.99 116.10
CA GLN A 128 -37.95 9.17 116.27
C GLN A 128 -37.51 10.36 115.39
N ARG A 129 -36.21 10.49 115.11
CA ARG A 129 -35.70 11.46 114.12
C ARG A 129 -36.05 11.07 112.68
N SER A 130 -35.92 9.79 112.32
CA SER A 130 -36.26 9.27 110.99
C SER A 130 -37.75 9.47 110.65
N ASP A 131 -38.65 9.04 111.54
CA ASP A 131 -40.10 9.15 111.36
C ASP A 131 -40.56 10.63 111.26
N GLY A 132 -39.82 11.55 111.90
CA GLY A 132 -40.05 13.01 111.80
C GLY A 132 -39.60 13.62 110.47
N ALA A 133 -38.47 13.15 109.92
CA ALA A 133 -37.98 13.61 108.61
C ALA A 133 -38.90 13.16 107.46
N ALA A 134 -39.36 11.90 107.49
CA ALA A 134 -40.25 11.35 106.47
C ALA A 134 -41.57 12.12 106.33
N ARG A 135 -42.13 12.65 107.42
CA ARG A 135 -43.38 13.42 107.40
C ARG A 135 -43.24 14.77 106.69
N LYS A 136 -42.14 15.51 106.94
CA LYS A 136 -41.90 16.80 106.29
C LYS A 136 -41.77 16.67 104.77
N LEU A 137 -41.09 15.63 104.29
CA LEU A 137 -40.96 15.35 102.86
C LEU A 137 -42.32 15.05 102.19
N LEU A 138 -43.21 14.33 102.88
CA LEU A 138 -44.57 14.04 102.39
C LEU A 138 -45.47 15.28 102.33
N GLU A 139 -45.33 16.23 103.25
CA GLU A 139 -46.07 17.50 103.22
C GLU A 139 -45.57 18.40 102.08
N GLN A 140 -44.25 18.51 101.89
CA GLN A 140 -43.67 19.24 100.76
C GLN A 140 -44.10 18.65 99.41
N ALA A 141 -44.09 17.32 99.26
CA ALA A 141 -44.52 16.66 98.02
C ALA A 141 -45.98 16.98 97.64
N ARG A 142 -46.90 16.96 98.62
CA ARG A 142 -48.33 17.27 98.39
C ARG A 142 -48.60 18.73 98.05
N PHE A 143 -47.88 19.66 98.67
CA PHE A 143 -47.95 21.06 98.30
C PHE A 143 -47.43 21.28 96.87
N HIS A 144 -46.36 20.58 96.49
CA HIS A 144 -45.83 20.66 95.14
C HIS A 144 -46.82 20.09 94.10
N GLU A 145 -47.34 18.87 94.29
CA GLU A 145 -48.30 18.22 93.37
C GLU A 145 -49.57 19.06 93.11
N THR A 146 -50.11 19.68 94.15
CA THR A 146 -51.28 20.56 94.02
C THR A 146 -50.93 21.87 93.32
N HIS A 147 -49.74 22.42 93.53
CA HIS A 147 -49.27 23.60 92.81
C HIS A 147 -49.00 23.31 91.31
N THR A 148 -48.33 22.21 90.96
CA THR A 148 -48.10 21.84 89.55
C THR A 148 -49.40 21.49 88.82
N ARG A 149 -50.40 20.89 89.47
CA ARG A 149 -51.71 20.68 88.84
C ARG A 149 -52.34 22.01 88.41
N THR A 150 -52.50 22.96 89.33
CA THR A 150 -53.11 24.27 89.01
C THR A 150 -52.32 25.02 87.95
N LEU A 151 -50.98 25.01 88.05
CA LEU A 151 -50.11 25.67 87.06
C LEU A 151 -50.23 25.01 85.67
N ASN A 152 -50.37 23.69 85.59
CA ASN A 152 -50.61 22.99 84.34
C ASN A 152 -51.97 23.33 83.73
N THR A 153 -53.06 23.38 84.51
CA THR A 153 -54.38 23.71 83.95
C THR A 153 -54.39 25.12 83.37
N GLU A 154 -53.78 26.09 84.06
CA GLU A 154 -53.65 27.47 83.59
C GLU A 154 -52.72 27.56 82.38
N LEU A 155 -51.60 26.82 82.38
CA LEU A 155 -50.67 26.75 81.25
C LEU A 155 -51.33 26.12 80.03
N GLU A 156 -52.09 25.03 80.16
CA GLU A 156 -52.83 24.43 79.06
C GLU A 156 -53.92 25.38 78.51
N GLN A 157 -54.58 26.16 79.35
CA GLN A 157 -55.54 27.17 78.89
C GLN A 157 -54.82 28.28 78.11
N ARG A 158 -53.76 28.88 78.69
CA ARG A 158 -52.94 29.90 78.02
C ARG A 158 -52.33 29.37 76.73
N VAL A 159 -51.91 28.11 76.69
CA VAL A 159 -51.43 27.43 75.47
C VAL A 159 -52.55 27.31 74.45
N ARG A 160 -53.74 26.78 74.80
CA ARG A 160 -54.90 26.65 73.89
C ARG A 160 -55.32 28.01 73.30
N GLU A 161 -55.38 29.05 74.12
CA GLU A 161 -55.65 30.42 73.68
C GLU A 161 -54.55 30.95 72.74
N ARG A 162 -53.28 30.64 73.02
CA ARG A 162 -52.14 31.05 72.20
C ARG A 162 -52.03 30.27 70.89
N THR A 163 -52.35 28.97 70.84
CA THR A 163 -52.45 28.24 69.57
C THR A 163 -53.63 28.71 68.75
N ALA A 164 -54.79 29.02 69.34
CA ALA A 164 -55.90 29.61 68.58
C ALA A 164 -55.56 30.99 67.97
N GLN A 165 -54.84 31.84 68.72
CA GLN A 165 -54.29 33.11 68.21
C GLN A 165 -53.22 32.88 67.13
N LEU A 166 -52.30 31.95 67.34
CA LEU A 166 -51.28 31.61 66.35
C LEU A 166 -51.90 31.02 65.08
N ASP A 167 -52.91 30.15 65.17
CA ASP A 167 -53.61 29.60 64.00
C ASP A 167 -54.31 30.68 63.18
N THR A 168 -54.92 31.68 63.83
CA THR A 168 -55.56 32.80 63.11
C THR A 168 -54.52 33.74 62.48
N ILE A 169 -53.42 34.03 63.18
CA ILE A 169 -52.30 34.82 62.62
C ILE A 169 -51.62 34.06 61.48
N MET A 170 -51.32 32.77 61.63
CA MET A 170 -50.69 31.93 60.61
C MET A 170 -51.58 31.75 59.39
N ARG A 171 -52.91 31.67 59.53
CA ARG A 171 -53.83 31.65 58.38
C ARG A 171 -53.85 33.00 57.65
N ALA A 172 -53.95 34.11 58.38
CA ALA A 172 -53.89 35.44 57.79
C ALA A 172 -52.53 35.73 57.12
N GLU A 173 -51.42 35.31 57.72
CA GLU A 173 -50.08 35.39 57.12
C GLU A 173 -49.93 34.46 55.92
N HIS A 174 -50.49 33.24 55.96
CA HIS A 174 -50.46 32.31 54.84
C HIS A 174 -51.31 32.81 53.66
N GLU A 175 -52.50 33.34 53.89
CA GLU A 175 -53.33 33.98 52.86
C GLU A 175 -52.66 35.24 52.29
N ALA A 176 -52.14 36.12 53.16
CA ALA A 176 -51.39 37.30 52.72
C ALA A 176 -50.12 36.92 51.95
N ARG A 177 -49.42 35.85 52.33
CA ARG A 177 -48.24 35.32 51.63
C ARG A 177 -48.59 34.66 50.31
N LEU A 178 -49.67 33.89 50.22
CA LEU A 178 -50.19 33.35 48.97
C LEU A 178 -50.63 34.46 48.01
N GLN A 179 -51.29 35.51 48.53
CA GLN A 179 -51.70 36.67 47.74
C GLN A 179 -50.51 37.53 47.31
N ALA A 180 -49.50 37.71 48.18
CA ALA A 180 -48.24 38.36 47.83
C ALA A 180 -47.44 37.54 46.81
N GLU A 181 -47.39 36.21 46.92
CA GLU A 181 -46.73 35.32 45.97
C GLU A 181 -47.47 35.28 44.62
N ALA A 182 -48.81 35.30 44.62
CA ALA A 182 -49.61 35.41 43.41
C ALA A 182 -49.44 36.78 42.72
N ASN A 183 -49.40 37.87 43.50
CA ASN A 183 -49.12 39.21 42.98
C ASN A 183 -47.68 39.35 42.49
N ALA A 184 -46.70 38.77 43.19
CA ALA A 184 -45.30 38.71 42.76
C ALA A 184 -45.14 37.88 41.48
N LYS A 185 -45.83 36.74 41.35
CA LYS A 185 -45.86 35.95 40.10
C LYS A 185 -46.50 36.71 38.95
N ARG A 186 -47.60 37.44 39.18
CA ARG A 186 -48.23 38.32 38.17
C ARG A 186 -47.32 39.47 37.76
N LEU A 187 -46.70 40.16 38.72
CA LEU A 187 -45.78 41.26 38.45
C LEU A 187 -44.51 40.76 37.75
N ALA A 188 -43.96 39.62 38.16
CA ALA A 188 -42.83 38.98 37.48
C ALA A 188 -43.20 38.53 36.07
N ALA A 189 -44.41 38.02 35.83
CA ALA A 189 -44.88 37.69 34.48
C ALA A 189 -44.99 38.95 33.60
N VAL A 190 -45.60 40.03 34.08
CA VAL A 190 -45.72 41.30 33.33
C VAL A 190 -44.37 41.96 33.10
N LEU A 191 -43.45 41.91 34.08
CA LEU A 191 -42.08 42.40 33.91
C LEU A 191 -41.27 41.54 32.96
N ALA A 192 -41.42 40.22 32.98
CA ALA A 192 -40.78 39.30 32.04
C ALA A 192 -41.32 39.47 30.61
N GLU A 193 -42.65 39.61 30.44
CA GLU A 193 -43.29 39.91 29.16
C GLU A 193 -42.83 41.26 28.61
N ARG A 194 -42.78 42.31 29.45
CA ARG A 194 -42.23 43.61 29.06
C ARG A 194 -40.75 43.54 28.70
N GLN A 195 -39.93 42.83 29.49
CA GLN A 195 -38.51 42.64 29.16
C GLN A 195 -38.32 41.83 27.87
N GLN A 196 -39.16 40.81 27.63
CA GLN A 196 -39.17 40.06 26.37
C GLN A 196 -39.57 40.96 25.19
N LEU A 197 -40.53 41.87 25.35
CA LEU A 197 -40.91 42.83 24.30
C LEU A 197 -39.84 43.89 24.05
N GLU A 198 -39.25 44.48 25.09
CA GLU A 198 -38.17 45.47 24.95
C GLU A 198 -36.90 44.85 24.36
N GLU A 199 -36.54 43.64 24.78
CA GLU A 199 -35.41 42.90 24.22
C GLU A 199 -35.72 42.36 22.81
N ALA A 200 -36.95 41.90 22.51
CA ALA A 200 -37.31 41.50 21.15
C ALA A 200 -37.32 42.68 20.18
N LEU A 201 -37.76 43.87 20.61
CA LEU A 201 -37.69 45.10 19.81
C LEU A 201 -36.23 45.52 19.60
N ARG A 202 -35.41 45.52 20.67
CA ARG A 202 -33.98 45.82 20.59
C ARG A 202 -33.23 44.83 19.69
N GLN A 203 -33.56 43.54 19.77
CA GLN A 203 -33.03 42.52 18.86
C GLN A 203 -33.57 42.68 17.45
N SER A 204 -34.80 43.15 17.24
CA SER A 204 -35.32 43.46 15.90
C SER A 204 -34.54 44.60 15.26
N ASP A 205 -34.38 45.74 15.94
CA ASP A 205 -33.60 46.88 15.46
C ASP A 205 -32.13 46.51 15.23
N LEU A 206 -31.54 45.74 16.17
CA LEU A 206 -30.17 45.26 16.02
C LEU A 206 -30.04 44.27 14.86
N ARG A 207 -30.99 43.36 14.64
CA ARG A 207 -31.01 42.45 13.48
C ARG A 207 -31.21 43.20 12.18
N VAL A 208 -32.02 44.27 12.14
CA VAL A 208 -32.19 45.10 10.93
C VAL A 208 -30.90 45.85 10.61
N ARG A 209 -30.24 46.45 11.62
CA ARG A 209 -28.95 47.15 11.42
C ARG A 209 -27.80 46.20 11.09
N LEU A 210 -27.70 45.06 11.78
CA LEU A 210 -26.74 44.01 11.47
C LEU A 210 -26.98 43.49 10.07
N ARG A 211 -28.21 43.11 9.70
CA ARG A 211 -28.51 42.59 8.35
C ARG A 211 -28.29 43.62 7.24
N ALA A 212 -28.52 44.90 7.49
CA ALA A 212 -28.16 45.97 6.56
C ALA A 212 -26.64 46.06 6.38
N ASN A 213 -25.89 46.15 7.49
CA ASN A 213 -24.42 46.23 7.48
C ASN A 213 -23.77 44.93 6.96
N GLU A 214 -24.36 43.76 7.21
CA GLU A 214 -23.97 42.46 6.65
C GLU A 214 -24.19 42.43 5.14
N MET A 215 -25.31 42.97 4.65
CA MET A 215 -25.61 43.02 3.21
C MET A 215 -24.76 44.06 2.47
N GLU A 216 -24.46 45.20 3.09
CA GLU A 216 -23.52 46.22 2.61
C GLU A 216 -22.07 45.68 2.61
N THR A 217 -21.63 45.08 3.72
CA THR A 217 -20.30 44.43 3.80
C THR A 217 -20.17 43.27 2.81
N ALA A 218 -21.21 42.46 2.62
CA ALA A 218 -21.23 41.40 1.62
C ALA A 218 -21.14 41.97 0.20
N PHE A 219 -21.95 42.99 -0.12
CA PHE A 219 -21.94 43.66 -1.42
C PHE A 219 -20.56 44.23 -1.76
N GLU A 220 -19.90 44.91 -0.81
CA GLU A 220 -18.55 45.47 -0.98
C GLU A 220 -17.41 44.44 -0.97
N SER A 221 -17.60 43.28 -0.32
CA SER A 221 -16.61 42.20 -0.29
C SER A 221 -16.79 41.13 -1.37
N MET A 222 -17.82 41.22 -2.21
CA MET A 222 -17.96 40.38 -3.41
C MET A 222 -16.83 40.66 -4.39
N THR A 223 -16.18 39.61 -4.89
CA THR A 223 -15.10 39.69 -5.88
C THR A 223 -15.58 39.98 -7.30
N ASP A 224 -16.85 39.63 -7.59
CA ASP A 224 -17.50 40.03 -8.83
C ASP A 224 -18.02 41.47 -8.67
N GLY A 225 -17.94 42.27 -9.74
CA GLY A 225 -18.50 43.61 -9.75
C GLY A 225 -20.03 43.56 -9.81
N VAL A 226 -20.73 44.25 -8.92
CA VAL A 226 -22.21 44.24 -8.87
C VAL A 226 -22.76 45.65 -9.01
N ASN A 227 -23.69 45.82 -9.95
CA ASN A 227 -24.46 47.04 -10.13
C ASN A 227 -25.96 46.77 -9.99
N VAL A 228 -26.62 47.61 -9.21
CA VAL A 228 -28.09 47.70 -9.13
C VAL A 228 -28.52 48.92 -9.93
N TYR A 229 -29.49 48.76 -10.83
CA TYR A 229 -30.02 49.79 -11.72
C TYR A 229 -31.49 50.09 -11.41
N ASP A 230 -31.92 51.33 -11.66
CA ASP A 230 -33.34 51.69 -11.75
C ASP A 230 -33.94 51.35 -13.13
N ARG A 231 -35.25 51.60 -13.29
CA ARG A 231 -36.00 51.38 -14.53
C ARG A 231 -35.47 52.21 -15.72
N ASP A 232 -34.84 53.35 -15.46
CA ASP A 232 -34.23 54.22 -16.47
C ASP A 232 -32.75 53.84 -16.75
N GLY A 233 -32.26 52.75 -16.16
CA GLY A 233 -30.89 52.26 -16.33
C GLY A 233 -29.81 53.08 -15.61
N ARG A 234 -30.17 53.92 -14.64
CA ARG A 234 -29.20 54.63 -13.78
C ARG A 234 -28.70 53.70 -12.69
N ILE A 235 -27.42 53.80 -12.33
CA ILE A 235 -26.85 52.99 -11.24
C ILE A 235 -27.33 53.56 -9.90
N LEU A 236 -28.05 52.74 -9.13
CA LEU A 236 -28.46 53.03 -7.75
C LEU A 236 -27.36 52.64 -6.75
N TYR A 237 -26.72 51.49 -6.98
CA TYR A 237 -25.65 50.95 -6.15
C TYR A 237 -24.59 50.28 -7.04
N THR A 238 -23.31 50.46 -6.71
CA THR A 238 -22.15 49.81 -7.34
C THR A 238 -21.18 49.43 -6.23
N ASN A 239 -20.57 48.24 -6.29
CA ASN A 239 -19.56 47.84 -5.32
C ASN A 239 -18.13 48.22 -5.76
N THR A 240 -17.19 48.14 -4.81
CA THR A 240 -15.75 48.40 -5.02
C THR A 240 -15.17 47.50 -6.12
N ALA A 241 -15.60 46.23 -6.24
CA ALA A 241 -15.12 45.33 -7.27
C ALA A 241 -15.48 45.80 -8.70
N TYR A 242 -16.69 46.33 -8.93
CA TYR A 242 -17.04 46.90 -10.24
C TYR A 242 -16.20 48.15 -10.54
N ALA A 243 -16.01 49.03 -9.54
CA ALA A 243 -15.17 50.22 -9.68
C ALA A 243 -13.71 49.88 -10.07
N HIS A 244 -13.14 48.84 -9.46
CA HIS A 244 -11.79 48.35 -9.78
C HIS A 244 -11.72 47.69 -11.17
N LEU A 245 -12.75 46.95 -11.56
CA LEU A 245 -12.85 46.26 -12.86
C LEU A 245 -12.86 47.26 -14.03
N ILE A 246 -13.66 48.33 -13.94
CA ILE A 246 -13.76 49.32 -15.03
C ILE A 246 -12.68 50.42 -14.99
N GLY A 247 -11.84 50.47 -13.95
CA GLY A 247 -10.86 51.55 -13.77
C GLY A 247 -11.51 52.90 -13.40
N LEU A 248 -12.52 52.89 -12.52
CA LEU A 248 -13.37 54.05 -12.22
C LEU A 248 -12.59 55.29 -11.73
N GLU A 249 -11.41 55.10 -11.12
CA GLU A 249 -10.51 56.19 -10.72
C GLU A 249 -10.14 57.13 -11.89
N ALA A 250 -10.06 56.60 -13.12
CA ALA A 250 -9.74 57.38 -14.31
C ALA A 250 -10.90 58.31 -14.75
N ALA A 251 -12.15 57.96 -14.42
CA ALA A 251 -13.32 58.79 -14.72
C ALA A 251 -14.42 58.69 -13.63
N PRO A 252 -14.21 59.29 -12.43
CA PRO A 252 -15.09 59.07 -11.26
C PRO A 252 -16.56 59.49 -11.46
N LYS A 253 -16.85 60.32 -12.48
CA LYS A 253 -18.22 60.72 -12.82
C LYS A 253 -19.01 59.63 -13.55
N HIS A 254 -18.39 58.55 -14.02
CA HIS A 254 -19.03 57.54 -14.86
C HIS A 254 -20.32 56.98 -14.24
N VAL A 255 -20.34 56.68 -12.94
CA VAL A 255 -21.52 56.14 -12.23
C VAL A 255 -22.71 57.11 -12.27
N GLN A 256 -22.46 58.42 -12.31
CA GLN A 256 -23.49 59.48 -12.28
C GLN A 256 -24.05 59.83 -13.67
N MET A 257 -23.43 59.34 -14.75
CA MET A 257 -23.85 59.59 -16.13
C MET A 257 -25.09 58.78 -16.52
N THR A 258 -25.80 59.23 -17.56
CA THR A 258 -26.91 58.48 -18.17
C THR A 258 -26.44 57.16 -18.81
N PRO A 259 -27.34 56.19 -19.08
CA PRO A 259 -26.96 54.92 -19.70
C PRO A 259 -26.25 55.10 -21.04
N GLU A 260 -26.70 56.07 -21.84
CA GLU A 260 -26.17 56.39 -23.17
C GLU A 260 -24.76 57.00 -23.08
N GLU A 261 -24.55 57.99 -22.18
CA GLU A 261 -23.22 58.57 -21.94
C GLU A 261 -22.20 57.53 -21.44
N ARG A 262 -22.59 56.64 -20.51
CA ARG A 262 -21.72 55.53 -20.05
C ARG A 262 -21.41 54.54 -21.19
N GLY A 263 -22.43 54.21 -21.97
CA GLY A 263 -22.33 53.31 -23.13
C GLY A 263 -21.49 53.86 -24.30
N ASN A 264 -21.10 55.13 -24.26
CA ASN A 264 -20.18 55.74 -25.22
C ASN A 264 -18.73 55.84 -24.68
N GLN A 265 -18.47 55.40 -23.45
CA GLN A 265 -17.14 55.38 -22.82
C GLN A 265 -16.56 53.97 -22.68
N LEU A 266 -17.40 52.98 -22.34
CA LEU A 266 -17.01 51.58 -22.33
C LEU A 266 -17.24 50.99 -23.73
N ILE A 267 -16.16 50.62 -24.42
CA ILE A 267 -16.25 49.94 -25.71
C ILE A 267 -16.45 48.45 -25.42
N LEU A 268 -17.61 47.92 -25.82
CA LEU A 268 -18.03 46.54 -25.54
C LEU A 268 -18.16 45.77 -26.84
N HIS A 269 -17.57 44.58 -26.90
CA HIS A 269 -17.65 43.65 -28.04
C HIS A 269 -18.23 42.30 -27.62
N ASP A 270 -18.78 41.55 -28.59
CA ASP A 270 -19.10 40.12 -28.44
C ASP A 270 -17.82 39.25 -28.43
N GLU A 271 -17.98 37.92 -28.43
CA GLU A 271 -16.82 36.99 -28.41
C GLU A 271 -16.07 36.97 -29.74
N GLU A 272 -16.74 37.34 -30.82
CA GLU A 272 -16.22 37.45 -32.19
C GLU A 272 -15.53 38.81 -32.46
N GLY A 273 -15.65 39.78 -31.56
CA GLY A 273 -15.02 41.10 -31.63
C GLY A 273 -15.85 42.20 -32.31
N ASN A 274 -17.14 41.97 -32.59
CA ASN A 274 -18.05 43.00 -33.11
C ASN A 274 -18.58 43.88 -31.96
N PRO A 275 -18.73 45.21 -32.16
CA PRO A 275 -19.23 46.10 -31.11
C PRO A 275 -20.71 45.87 -30.79
N LEU A 276 -21.04 45.69 -29.51
CA LEU A 276 -22.41 45.43 -29.04
C LEU A 276 -23.32 46.65 -29.26
N THR A 277 -24.37 46.46 -30.07
CA THR A 277 -25.43 47.46 -30.27
C THR A 277 -26.19 47.74 -28.97
N ASN A 278 -26.87 48.89 -28.89
CA ASN A 278 -27.58 49.30 -27.67
C ASN A 278 -28.60 48.27 -27.16
N GLU A 279 -29.25 47.52 -28.06
CA GLU A 279 -30.22 46.47 -27.70
C GLU A 279 -29.55 45.19 -27.18
N GLN A 280 -28.34 44.87 -27.66
CA GLN A 280 -27.57 43.69 -27.22
C GLN A 280 -26.88 43.90 -25.86
N ARG A 281 -26.72 45.15 -25.40
CA ARG A 281 -26.00 45.47 -24.15
C ARG A 281 -26.73 44.87 -22.93
N PRO A 282 -26.01 44.27 -21.96
CA PRO A 282 -26.61 43.61 -20.79
C PRO A 282 -27.66 44.45 -20.04
N VAL A 283 -27.44 45.76 -19.88
CA VAL A 283 -28.39 46.67 -19.20
C VAL A 283 -29.73 46.74 -19.94
N ALA A 284 -29.70 46.85 -21.27
CA ALA A 284 -30.92 46.98 -22.09
C ALA A 284 -31.73 45.67 -22.08
N ARG A 285 -31.07 44.53 -22.30
CA ARG A 285 -31.68 43.19 -22.25
C ARG A 285 -32.35 42.91 -20.91
N MET A 286 -31.65 43.22 -19.81
CA MET A 286 -32.18 43.07 -18.45
C MET A 286 -33.42 43.95 -18.21
N LEU A 287 -33.41 45.21 -18.66
CA LEU A 287 -34.54 46.12 -18.49
C LEU A 287 -35.72 45.82 -19.42
N ALA A 288 -35.48 45.21 -20.58
CA ALA A 288 -36.53 44.59 -21.41
C ALA A 288 -37.17 43.37 -20.71
N GLY A 289 -36.57 42.87 -19.63
CA GLY A 289 -37.10 41.85 -18.75
C GLY A 289 -36.45 40.47 -18.89
N GLU A 290 -35.39 40.35 -19.71
CA GLU A 290 -34.62 39.11 -19.86
C GLU A 290 -33.86 38.75 -18.57
N VAL A 291 -33.77 37.44 -18.29
CA VAL A 291 -32.87 36.87 -17.29
C VAL A 291 -31.78 36.12 -18.03
N PHE A 292 -30.52 36.43 -17.76
CA PHE A 292 -29.36 35.74 -18.34
C PHE A 292 -28.43 35.29 -17.22
N THR A 293 -28.47 33.99 -16.92
CA THR A 293 -27.86 33.37 -15.74
C THR A 293 -27.39 31.94 -16.06
N GLY A 294 -26.30 31.48 -15.47
CA GLY A 294 -25.90 30.08 -15.54
C GLY A 294 -25.26 29.70 -16.88
N ALA A 295 -26.06 29.17 -17.81
CA ALA A 295 -25.60 28.80 -19.15
C ALA A 295 -25.80 29.95 -20.16
N ASP A 296 -26.75 30.84 -19.92
CA ASP A 296 -27.14 31.92 -20.84
C ASP A 296 -26.41 33.25 -20.55
N THR A 297 -25.27 33.22 -19.87
CA THR A 297 -24.53 34.44 -19.48
C THR A 297 -24.00 35.21 -20.70
N VAL A 298 -23.96 36.53 -20.59
CA VAL A 298 -23.44 37.39 -21.66
C VAL A 298 -21.94 37.54 -21.48
N GLU A 299 -21.19 36.70 -22.20
CA GLU A 299 -19.75 36.84 -22.34
C GLU A 299 -19.46 38.00 -23.31
N MET A 300 -18.52 38.89 -22.93
CA MET A 300 -18.18 40.08 -23.72
C MET A 300 -16.77 40.58 -23.43
N VAL A 301 -16.15 41.24 -24.43
CA VAL A 301 -14.86 41.92 -24.26
C VAL A 301 -15.12 43.41 -23.99
N MET A 302 -14.66 43.90 -22.85
CA MET A 302 -14.82 45.28 -22.40
C MET A 302 -13.47 45.99 -22.39
N GLN A 303 -13.37 47.12 -23.10
CA GLN A 303 -12.31 48.09 -22.86
C GLN A 303 -12.71 48.99 -21.69
N THR A 304 -11.84 49.08 -20.68
CA THR A 304 -12.05 49.82 -19.44
C THR A 304 -11.75 51.32 -19.60
N LEU A 305 -12.14 52.12 -18.61
CA LEU A 305 -11.94 53.58 -18.60
C LEU A 305 -10.46 53.99 -18.49
N ASP A 306 -9.61 53.08 -18.02
CA ASP A 306 -8.15 53.20 -18.01
C ASP A 306 -7.45 52.50 -19.21
N GLY A 307 -8.23 52.07 -20.22
CA GLY A 307 -7.75 51.56 -21.49
C GLY A 307 -7.29 50.09 -21.50
N ARG A 308 -7.40 49.38 -20.37
CA ARG A 308 -7.16 47.92 -20.29
C ARG A 308 -8.27 47.16 -21.02
N GLU A 309 -7.94 45.98 -21.54
CA GLU A 309 -8.91 45.06 -22.12
C GLU A 309 -9.26 43.97 -21.11
N ARG A 310 -10.56 43.65 -20.96
CA ARG A 310 -11.08 42.68 -20.01
C ARG A 310 -12.12 41.78 -20.65
N GLU A 311 -11.95 40.47 -20.52
CA GLU A 311 -13.00 39.50 -20.85
C GLU A 311 -13.89 39.35 -19.63
N VAL A 312 -15.18 39.62 -19.79
CA VAL A 312 -16.15 39.69 -18.68
C VAL A 312 -17.35 38.79 -18.97
N SER A 313 -17.66 37.93 -18.00
CA SER A 313 -18.90 37.16 -17.96
C SER A 313 -19.95 37.97 -17.21
N VAL A 314 -21.05 38.35 -17.87
CA VAL A 314 -22.10 39.18 -17.28
C VAL A 314 -23.37 38.35 -17.05
N THR A 315 -23.83 38.35 -15.80
CA THR A 315 -25.11 37.78 -15.36
C THR A 315 -26.10 38.91 -15.08
N GLY A 316 -27.38 38.74 -15.42
CA GLY A 316 -28.39 39.80 -15.25
C GLY A 316 -29.78 39.28 -14.91
N ALA A 317 -30.46 40.01 -14.01
CA ALA A 317 -31.85 39.74 -13.63
C ALA A 317 -32.61 41.04 -13.29
N PRO A 318 -33.82 41.25 -13.83
CA PRO A 318 -34.66 42.40 -13.49
C PRO A 318 -35.23 42.29 -12.08
N ILE A 319 -35.25 43.42 -11.37
CA ILE A 319 -36.01 43.60 -10.14
C ILE A 319 -37.45 43.92 -10.55
N ARG A 320 -38.42 43.28 -9.89
CA ARG A 320 -39.84 43.41 -10.21
C ARG A 320 -40.67 43.81 -8.99
N ASP A 321 -41.76 44.52 -9.23
CA ASP A 321 -42.77 44.84 -8.21
C ASP A 321 -43.78 43.69 -8.00
N GLN A 322 -44.77 43.91 -7.13
CA GLN A 322 -45.83 42.94 -6.83
C GLN A 322 -46.81 42.73 -8.00
N GLU A 323 -46.77 43.61 -9.01
CA GLU A 323 -47.55 43.52 -10.25
C GLU A 323 -46.73 42.91 -11.40
N ASN A 324 -45.51 42.43 -11.09
CA ASN A 324 -44.54 41.80 -12.00
C ASN A 324 -43.90 42.76 -13.05
N ASN A 325 -44.11 44.08 -12.93
CA ASN A 325 -43.45 45.07 -13.78
C ASN A 325 -41.96 45.17 -13.42
N VAL A 326 -41.11 45.48 -14.40
CA VAL A 326 -39.68 45.76 -14.16
C VAL A 326 -39.51 47.15 -13.55
N THR A 327 -38.95 47.21 -12.33
CA THR A 327 -38.66 48.45 -11.60
C THR A 327 -37.17 48.81 -11.59
N GLY A 328 -36.32 47.88 -12.04
CA GLY A 328 -34.87 48.02 -12.11
C GLY A 328 -34.23 46.67 -12.42
N GLY A 329 -32.98 46.47 -12.04
CA GLY A 329 -32.32 45.17 -12.19
C GLY A 329 -30.91 45.11 -11.59
N VAL A 330 -30.37 43.90 -11.48
CA VAL A 330 -29.01 43.66 -11.00
C VAL A 330 -28.19 43.03 -12.12
N LEU A 331 -27.02 43.62 -12.42
CA LEU A 331 -25.97 42.98 -13.20
C LEU A 331 -24.79 42.59 -12.31
N ILE A 332 -24.24 41.42 -12.56
CA ILE A 332 -23.02 40.91 -11.95
C ILE A 332 -21.98 40.70 -13.07
N PHE A 333 -20.83 41.35 -12.93
CA PHE A 333 -19.72 41.37 -13.88
C PHE A 333 -18.54 40.60 -13.29
N ARG A 334 -18.23 39.43 -13.84
CA ARG A 334 -17.08 38.62 -13.43
C ARG A 334 -15.95 38.77 -14.42
N ASP A 335 -14.78 39.23 -13.96
CA ASP A 335 -13.54 39.16 -14.74
C ASP A 335 -13.18 37.69 -14.98
N VAL A 336 -13.14 37.29 -16.24
CA VAL A 336 -12.72 35.94 -16.68
C VAL A 336 -11.42 35.99 -17.48
N THR A 337 -10.77 37.15 -17.59
CA THR A 337 -9.58 37.39 -18.42
C THR A 337 -8.46 36.40 -18.12
N GLU A 338 -7.99 36.30 -16.87
CA GLU A 338 -6.90 35.39 -16.50
C GLU A 338 -7.29 33.92 -16.74
N ARG A 339 -8.53 33.55 -16.43
CA ARG A 339 -9.05 32.18 -16.61
C ARG A 339 -9.13 31.79 -18.08
N ARG A 340 -9.60 32.70 -18.95
CA ARG A 340 -9.67 32.48 -20.41
C ARG A 340 -8.29 32.49 -21.05
N GLN A 341 -7.41 33.40 -20.66
CA GLN A 341 -6.02 33.39 -21.12
C GLN A 341 -5.28 32.11 -20.71
N LEU A 342 -5.47 31.63 -19.48
CA LEU A 342 -4.91 30.34 -19.04
C LEU A 342 -5.51 29.17 -19.81
N ALA A 343 -6.83 29.15 -20.03
CA ALA A 343 -7.51 28.12 -20.80
C ALA A 343 -7.00 28.06 -22.25
N ARG A 344 -6.93 29.20 -22.96
CA ARG A 344 -6.37 29.27 -24.33
C ARG A 344 -4.91 28.82 -24.38
N ARG A 345 -4.06 29.24 -23.41
CA ARG A 345 -2.65 28.79 -23.31
C ARG A 345 -2.53 27.28 -23.08
N THR A 346 -3.38 26.71 -22.22
CA THR A 346 -3.41 25.28 -21.92
C THR A 346 -3.91 24.49 -23.13
N GLN A 347 -4.96 24.97 -23.79
CA GLN A 347 -5.48 24.35 -25.01
C GLN A 347 -4.44 24.34 -26.13
N ALA A 348 -3.82 25.49 -26.45
CA ALA A 348 -2.76 25.55 -27.47
C ALA A 348 -1.56 24.64 -27.13
N SER A 349 -1.21 24.51 -25.84
CA SER A 349 -0.16 23.58 -25.39
C SER A 349 -0.56 22.11 -25.58
N LEU A 350 -1.83 21.77 -25.34
CA LEU A 350 -2.37 20.43 -25.57
C LEU A 350 -2.50 20.10 -27.05
N GLU A 351 -2.98 21.04 -27.87
CA GLU A 351 -3.08 20.90 -29.33
C GLU A 351 -1.70 20.69 -29.97
N ALA A 352 -0.67 21.43 -29.52
CA ALA A 352 0.70 21.23 -29.99
C ALA A 352 1.29 19.88 -29.57
N LEU A 353 1.00 19.40 -28.34
CA LEU A 353 1.40 18.07 -27.87
C LEU A 353 0.64 16.94 -28.59
N LEU A 354 -0.63 17.16 -28.95
CA LEU A 354 -1.44 16.22 -29.72
C LEU A 354 -0.97 16.15 -31.17
N ALA A 355 -0.71 17.28 -31.83
CA ALA A 355 -0.14 17.31 -33.18
C ALA A 355 1.20 16.54 -33.24
N MET A 356 2.09 16.77 -32.27
CA MET A 356 3.30 15.94 -32.12
C MET A 356 2.98 14.46 -31.95
N ALA A 357 2.04 14.10 -31.08
CA ALA A 357 1.72 12.70 -30.79
C ALA A 357 1.07 11.98 -32.00
N GLU A 358 0.23 12.67 -32.77
CA GLU A 358 -0.42 12.14 -33.97
C GLU A 358 0.61 11.90 -35.08
N GLU A 359 1.48 12.87 -35.36
CA GLU A 359 2.55 12.72 -36.36
C GLU A 359 3.52 11.59 -35.98
N LEU A 360 3.85 11.49 -34.68
CA LEU A 360 4.65 10.41 -34.10
C LEU A 360 3.99 9.02 -34.18
N VAL A 361 2.66 8.94 -34.23
CA VAL A 361 1.94 7.69 -34.49
C VAL A 361 1.94 7.37 -35.98
N GLN A 362 1.72 8.38 -36.85
CA GLN A 362 1.70 8.21 -38.30
C GLN A 362 3.03 7.68 -38.87
N PHE A 363 4.19 8.09 -38.32
CA PHE A 363 5.49 7.54 -38.71
C PHE A 363 5.60 6.00 -38.56
N SER A 364 4.76 5.37 -37.73
CA SER A 364 4.73 3.91 -37.59
C SER A 364 3.73 3.18 -38.51
N GLY A 365 3.16 3.88 -39.49
CA GLY A 365 2.28 3.32 -40.52
C GLY A 365 2.92 3.13 -41.90
N GLU A 366 3.99 3.89 -42.23
CA GLU A 366 4.69 3.74 -43.51
C GLU A 366 5.56 2.46 -43.50
N ARG A 367 5.59 1.75 -44.64
CA ARG A 367 6.23 0.41 -44.74
C ARG A 367 7.72 0.43 -45.04
N ASP A 368 8.27 1.59 -45.39
CA ASP A 368 9.69 1.76 -45.63
C ASP A 368 10.41 2.01 -44.30
N ALA A 369 11.55 1.34 -44.11
CA ALA A 369 12.31 1.41 -42.87
C ALA A 369 13.04 2.77 -42.74
N ILE A 370 12.33 3.78 -42.23
CA ILE A 370 12.89 5.09 -41.88
C ILE A 370 14.08 4.88 -40.95
N SER A 371 15.26 5.40 -41.32
CA SER A 371 16.46 5.21 -40.52
C SER A 371 16.33 5.98 -39.19
N PRO A 372 16.82 5.46 -38.04
CA PRO A 372 16.73 6.17 -36.77
C PRO A 372 17.24 7.63 -36.76
N PRO A 373 18.28 8.03 -37.54
CA PRO A 373 18.67 9.43 -37.70
C PRO A 373 17.62 10.29 -38.43
N ASP A 374 16.91 9.74 -39.41
CA ASP A 374 15.94 10.47 -40.22
C ASP A 374 14.66 10.76 -39.41
N LEU A 375 14.20 9.78 -38.63
CA LEU A 375 13.13 9.99 -37.65
C LEU A 375 13.53 11.03 -36.60
N ALA A 376 14.76 10.96 -36.08
CA ALA A 376 15.27 11.94 -35.13
C ALA A 376 15.35 13.35 -35.72
N GLN A 377 15.71 13.48 -37.00
CA GLN A 377 15.77 14.76 -37.71
C GLN A 377 14.38 15.37 -37.88
N ARG A 378 13.39 14.59 -38.32
CA ARG A 378 11.99 15.03 -38.36
C ARG A 378 11.50 15.44 -36.97
N LEU A 379 11.77 14.63 -35.94
CA LEU A 379 11.46 14.96 -34.55
C LEU A 379 12.05 16.31 -34.12
N ALA A 380 13.32 16.58 -34.42
CA ALA A 380 13.95 17.86 -34.11
C ALA A 380 13.26 19.04 -34.83
N GLU A 381 12.86 18.88 -36.10
CA GLU A 381 12.16 19.92 -36.86
C GLU A 381 10.76 20.21 -36.30
N LEU A 382 10.01 19.18 -35.91
CA LEU A 382 8.70 19.34 -35.26
C LEU A 382 8.80 20.02 -33.91
N ILE A 383 9.77 19.61 -33.08
CA ILE A 383 10.02 20.22 -31.77
C ILE A 383 10.40 21.70 -31.93
N ARG A 384 11.24 22.04 -32.92
CA ARG A 384 11.61 23.42 -33.21
C ARG A 384 10.39 24.28 -33.51
N ASN A 385 9.47 23.76 -34.33
CA ASN A 385 8.27 24.47 -34.75
C ASN A 385 7.29 24.63 -33.56
N VAL A 386 7.11 23.59 -32.74
CA VAL A 386 6.21 23.59 -31.56
C VAL A 386 6.71 24.46 -30.43
N LEU A 387 8.01 24.47 -30.16
CA LEU A 387 8.63 25.31 -29.12
C LEU A 387 9.04 26.70 -29.64
N ALA A 388 8.70 27.02 -30.90
CA ALA A 388 9.02 28.27 -31.61
C ALA A 388 10.50 28.72 -31.50
N CYS A 389 11.41 27.80 -31.23
CA CYS A 389 12.80 28.10 -30.91
C CYS A 389 13.66 28.27 -32.17
N ARG A 390 14.79 28.98 -32.05
CA ARG A 390 15.72 29.13 -33.18
C ARG A 390 16.36 27.79 -33.54
N ARG A 391 16.72 27.01 -32.52
CA ARG A 391 17.42 25.73 -32.65
C ARG A 391 16.98 24.74 -31.60
N VAL A 392 17.05 23.46 -31.96
CA VAL A 392 16.91 22.33 -31.05
C VAL A 392 17.81 21.19 -31.47
N SER A 393 18.36 20.45 -30.51
CA SER A 393 19.10 19.21 -30.77
C SER A 393 18.64 18.06 -29.86
N LEU A 394 18.74 16.84 -30.41
CA LEU A 394 18.48 15.58 -29.74
C LEU A 394 19.79 14.81 -29.65
N THR A 395 20.20 14.51 -28.42
CA THR A 395 21.43 13.79 -28.09
C THR A 395 21.07 12.61 -27.22
N THR A 396 21.36 11.37 -27.63
CA THR A 396 21.15 10.18 -26.78
C THR A 396 22.35 9.90 -25.89
N ILE A 397 22.12 9.11 -24.86
CA ILE A 397 23.15 8.57 -23.96
C ILE A 397 23.27 7.07 -24.23
N GLU A 398 24.47 6.60 -24.55
CA GLU A 398 24.69 5.17 -24.77
C GLU A 398 24.64 4.40 -23.43
N PRO A 399 23.85 3.30 -23.35
CA PRO A 399 23.72 2.53 -22.11
C PRO A 399 25.05 1.95 -21.61
N GLY A 400 25.35 2.17 -20.33
CA GLY A 400 26.53 1.63 -19.65
C GLY A 400 27.82 2.43 -19.86
N THR A 401 28.08 2.99 -21.05
CA THR A 401 29.25 3.86 -21.30
C THR A 401 29.00 5.29 -20.83
N GLY A 402 27.74 5.74 -20.85
CA GLY A 402 27.33 7.10 -20.47
C GLY A 402 27.74 8.17 -21.48
N GLU A 403 28.21 7.77 -22.67
CA GLU A 403 28.65 8.67 -23.72
C GLU A 403 27.49 9.33 -24.45
N LEU A 404 27.65 10.62 -24.74
CA LEU A 404 26.69 11.42 -25.48
C LEU A 404 26.87 11.22 -26.98
N ARG A 405 25.78 10.90 -27.67
CA ARG A 405 25.73 10.69 -29.12
C ARG A 405 24.73 11.65 -29.76
N SER A 406 25.27 12.62 -30.49
CA SER A 406 24.53 13.52 -31.37
C SER A 406 23.64 12.71 -32.34
N MET A 407 22.31 12.84 -32.25
CA MET A 407 21.37 12.15 -33.14
C MET A 407 20.80 13.07 -34.22
N ALA A 408 20.28 14.24 -33.84
CA ALA A 408 19.64 15.17 -34.77
C ALA A 408 19.71 16.62 -34.27
N VAL A 409 19.63 17.58 -35.20
CA VAL A 409 19.60 19.01 -34.88
C VAL A 409 18.86 19.79 -35.97
N ALA A 410 17.98 20.70 -35.55
CA ALA A 410 17.20 21.55 -36.44
C ALA A 410 17.52 23.03 -36.19
N GLY A 411 17.60 23.83 -37.25
CA GLY A 411 17.88 25.28 -37.18
C GLY A 411 19.35 25.70 -37.29
N LEU A 412 20.25 24.79 -37.68
CA LEU A 412 21.62 25.12 -38.10
C LEU A 412 21.70 25.27 -39.63
N SER A 413 22.75 25.93 -40.11
CA SER A 413 23.16 25.83 -41.52
C SER A 413 23.97 24.54 -41.75
N PRO A 414 24.10 24.02 -42.98
CA PRO A 414 24.81 22.76 -43.25
C PRO A 414 26.27 22.74 -42.75
N GLU A 415 26.94 23.89 -42.74
CA GLU A 415 28.32 24.04 -42.26
C GLU A 415 28.41 23.92 -40.74
N LEU A 416 27.49 24.57 -40.02
CA LEU A 416 27.40 24.51 -38.56
C LEU A 416 26.84 23.16 -38.09
N GLU A 417 25.94 22.55 -38.86
CA GLU A 417 25.44 21.20 -38.61
C GLU A 417 26.55 20.16 -38.77
N LYS A 418 27.38 20.28 -39.83
CA LYS A 418 28.58 19.45 -39.97
C LYS A 418 29.52 19.62 -38.77
N LEU A 419 29.78 20.86 -38.33
CA LEU A 419 30.58 21.14 -37.13
C LEU A 419 29.97 20.55 -35.84
N TRP A 420 28.64 20.49 -35.74
CA TRP A 420 27.92 19.87 -34.62
C TRP A 420 28.01 18.33 -34.67
N ARG A 421 27.88 17.72 -35.86
CA ARG A 421 28.09 16.27 -36.09
C ARG A 421 29.56 15.85 -35.88
N GLU A 422 30.53 16.75 -36.14
CA GLU A 422 31.98 16.51 -35.97
C GLU A 422 32.49 16.75 -34.53
N ARG A 423 31.67 17.31 -33.62
CA ARG A 423 31.94 17.23 -32.17
C ARG A 423 31.81 15.77 -31.73
N ARG A 424 32.96 15.12 -31.53
CA ARG A 424 33.13 13.66 -31.38
C ARG A 424 32.35 13.03 -30.20
N PRO A 425 32.09 11.71 -30.27
CA PRO A 425 31.87 10.85 -29.10
C PRO A 425 33.03 10.94 -28.08
N GLY A 426 32.81 10.42 -26.87
CA GLY A 426 33.75 10.48 -25.75
C GLY A 426 33.44 11.52 -24.67
N TYR A 427 32.46 12.42 -24.89
CA TYR A 427 31.91 13.25 -23.81
C TYR A 427 30.87 12.45 -23.03
N ARG A 428 31.07 12.26 -21.73
CA ARG A 428 30.08 11.65 -20.84
C ARG A 428 29.14 12.71 -20.27
N LEU A 429 27.88 12.34 -20.11
CA LEU A 429 26.84 13.14 -19.45
C LEU A 429 27.32 13.72 -18.11
N HIS A 430 27.86 12.85 -17.26
CA HIS A 430 28.29 13.17 -15.90
C HIS A 430 29.39 14.24 -15.90
N ASP A 431 30.45 14.03 -16.68
CA ASP A 431 31.59 14.94 -16.76
C ASP A 431 31.19 16.33 -17.30
N GLN A 432 30.31 16.39 -18.30
CA GLN A 432 29.83 17.66 -18.84
C GLN A 432 28.96 18.42 -17.84
N LEU A 433 28.08 17.74 -17.10
CA LEU A 433 27.16 18.37 -16.16
C LEU A 433 27.77 18.71 -14.79
N HIS A 434 28.77 17.96 -14.32
CA HIS A 434 29.50 18.28 -13.08
C HIS A 434 30.31 19.58 -13.22
N ASN A 435 30.93 19.81 -14.38
CA ASN A 435 31.66 21.04 -14.68
C ASN A 435 30.79 22.32 -14.67
N VAL A 436 29.45 22.19 -14.67
CA VAL A 436 28.49 23.30 -14.62
C VAL A 436 27.47 23.16 -13.47
N GLY A 437 27.73 22.29 -12.49
CA GLY A 437 26.90 22.14 -11.28
C GLY A 437 25.46 21.64 -11.50
N ALA A 438 25.18 20.99 -12.63
CA ALA A 438 23.82 20.65 -13.07
C ALA A 438 23.46 19.16 -13.01
N ALA A 439 24.43 18.28 -12.70
CA ALA A 439 24.25 16.83 -12.75
C ALA A 439 23.07 16.35 -11.90
N GLU A 440 23.07 16.69 -10.60
CA GLU A 440 22.01 16.31 -9.65
C GLU A 440 20.62 16.79 -10.08
N ARG A 441 20.53 17.97 -10.70
CA ARG A 441 19.26 18.57 -11.16
C ARG A 441 18.69 17.83 -12.37
N ILE A 442 19.53 17.51 -13.35
CA ILE A 442 19.12 16.75 -14.53
C ILE A 442 18.82 15.28 -14.16
N GLU A 443 19.56 14.71 -13.20
CA GLU A 443 19.23 13.42 -12.58
C GLU A 443 17.89 13.47 -11.82
N ALA A 444 17.56 14.57 -11.15
CA ALA A 444 16.26 14.83 -10.53
C ALA A 444 15.12 15.09 -11.54
N ASN A 445 15.39 15.06 -12.86
CA ASN A 445 14.44 15.35 -13.94
C ASN A 445 13.99 16.83 -14.00
N GLU A 446 14.85 17.75 -13.57
CA GLU A 446 14.67 19.18 -13.80
C GLU A 446 15.06 19.59 -15.22
N VAL A 447 14.37 20.62 -15.73
CA VAL A 447 14.83 21.39 -16.88
C VAL A 447 15.81 22.44 -16.36
N VAL A 448 17.00 22.54 -16.97
CA VAL A 448 18.07 23.46 -16.56
C VAL A 448 18.32 24.47 -17.68
N ILE A 449 18.46 25.74 -17.31
CA ILE A 449 18.84 26.82 -18.24
C ILE A 449 20.31 27.16 -17.96
N PHE A 450 21.10 27.29 -19.02
CA PHE A 450 22.49 27.74 -18.95
C PHE A 450 22.67 29.07 -19.67
N ASP A 451 23.29 30.02 -18.99
CA ASP A 451 23.73 31.30 -19.55
C ASP A 451 25.18 31.18 -20.04
N TYR A 452 25.37 31.24 -21.35
CA TYR A 452 26.67 31.18 -22.01
C TYR A 452 27.45 32.51 -21.93
N THR A 453 26.91 33.55 -21.28
CA THR A 453 27.63 34.77 -20.94
C THR A 453 28.31 34.69 -19.56
N GLN A 454 28.04 33.64 -18.77
CA GLN A 454 28.59 33.46 -17.43
C GLN A 454 29.68 32.36 -17.37
N PRO A 455 30.71 32.48 -16.51
CA PRO A 455 31.68 31.41 -16.29
C PRO A 455 31.03 30.14 -15.70
N PRO A 456 31.51 28.93 -16.04
CA PRO A 456 32.65 28.65 -16.91
C PRO A 456 32.30 28.63 -18.41
N LEU A 457 31.02 28.70 -18.78
CA LEU A 457 30.56 28.53 -20.18
C LEU A 457 31.00 29.66 -21.10
N ARG A 458 31.04 30.91 -20.60
CA ARG A 458 31.55 32.09 -21.31
C ARG A 458 32.95 31.90 -21.90
N ASP A 459 33.78 31.14 -21.20
CA ASP A 459 35.19 30.96 -21.54
C ASP A 459 35.41 29.76 -22.49
N MET A 460 34.33 29.13 -22.97
CA MET A 460 34.34 28.01 -23.92
C MET A 460 34.02 28.46 -25.36
N PRO A 461 34.51 27.74 -26.41
CA PRO A 461 34.19 28.06 -27.79
C PRO A 461 32.69 27.93 -28.12
N ASN A 462 32.08 29.07 -28.46
CA ASN A 462 30.67 29.23 -28.83
C ASN A 462 30.51 29.60 -30.32
N PRO A 463 30.81 28.69 -31.28
CA PRO A 463 30.68 28.95 -32.72
C PRO A 463 29.23 29.10 -33.18
N PHE A 464 28.27 28.91 -32.28
CA PHE A 464 26.84 28.94 -32.56
C PHE A 464 26.18 30.26 -32.11
N GLY A 465 26.89 31.17 -31.41
CA GLY A 465 26.30 32.41 -30.90
C GLY A 465 25.17 32.18 -29.90
N ILE A 466 25.23 31.10 -29.11
CA ILE A 466 24.21 30.78 -28.09
C ILE A 466 24.36 31.75 -26.92
N ARG A 467 23.30 32.47 -26.54
CA ARG A 467 23.29 33.26 -25.29
C ARG A 467 22.73 32.48 -24.12
N THR A 468 21.55 31.89 -24.26
CA THR A 468 20.89 31.06 -23.24
C THR A 468 20.37 29.76 -23.84
N MET A 469 20.77 28.60 -23.28
CA MET A 469 20.33 27.28 -23.75
C MET A 469 19.57 26.53 -22.66
N LEU A 470 18.38 26.03 -23.01
CA LEU A 470 17.57 25.14 -22.18
C LEU A 470 17.99 23.68 -22.42
N PHE A 471 18.10 22.91 -21.35
CA PHE A 471 18.36 21.47 -21.34
C PHE A 471 17.21 20.75 -20.64
N ALA A 472 16.52 19.86 -21.34
CA ALA A 472 15.47 19.02 -20.78
C ALA A 472 15.86 17.52 -20.87
N PRO A 473 15.91 16.78 -19.75
CA PRO A 473 16.23 15.35 -19.77
C PRO A 473 15.15 14.54 -20.49
N MET A 474 15.58 13.73 -21.46
CA MET A 474 14.75 12.69 -22.07
C MET A 474 14.80 11.46 -21.15
N LYS A 475 13.86 11.37 -20.20
CA LYS A 475 13.89 10.36 -19.12
C LYS A 475 12.74 9.36 -19.19
N ILE A 476 13.06 8.08 -19.03
CA ILE A 476 12.11 6.97 -18.95
C ILE A 476 12.29 6.26 -17.60
N GLY A 477 11.29 6.38 -16.73
CA GLY A 477 11.36 5.86 -15.36
C GLY A 477 12.51 6.52 -14.58
N LYS A 478 13.54 5.73 -14.25
CA LYS A 478 14.76 6.23 -13.59
C LYS A 478 15.90 6.56 -14.56
N GLN A 479 15.89 6.02 -15.78
CA GLN A 479 16.98 6.13 -16.75
C GLN A 479 16.81 7.37 -17.63
N ILE A 480 17.88 8.14 -17.82
CA ILE A 480 17.95 9.18 -18.85
C ILE A 480 18.44 8.50 -20.13
N VAL A 481 17.66 8.57 -21.21
CA VAL A 481 18.01 8.03 -22.53
C VAL A 481 18.62 9.10 -23.45
N GLY A 482 18.45 10.38 -23.13
CA GLY A 482 19.08 11.49 -23.83
C GLY A 482 18.85 12.86 -23.20
N ILE A 483 19.24 13.90 -23.92
CA ILE A 483 18.94 15.31 -23.62
C ILE A 483 18.35 15.95 -24.87
N LEU A 484 17.27 16.69 -24.65
CA LEU A 484 16.75 17.71 -25.56
C LEU A 484 17.40 19.05 -25.19
N THR A 485 18.10 19.72 -26.12
CA THR A 485 18.61 21.09 -25.91
C THR A 485 17.97 22.06 -26.88
N LEU A 486 17.66 23.30 -26.48
CA LEU A 486 17.16 24.33 -27.39
C LEU A 486 17.61 25.74 -27.01
N ASP A 487 17.68 26.63 -28.00
CA ASP A 487 18.11 28.02 -27.82
C ASP A 487 17.43 29.00 -28.82
N PHE A 488 17.55 30.29 -28.53
CA PHE A 488 17.00 31.42 -29.32
C PHE A 488 18.09 32.26 -30.03
N GLY A 489 19.33 31.77 -30.09
CA GLY A 489 20.48 32.46 -30.67
C GLY A 489 21.14 33.45 -29.71
N GLU A 490 21.52 34.60 -30.25
CA GLU A 490 22.21 35.70 -29.55
C GLU A 490 21.26 36.53 -28.67
N ASN A 491 19.95 36.39 -28.88
CA ASN A 491 18.91 37.02 -28.08
C ASN A 491 18.89 36.44 -26.67
N GLN A 492 18.60 37.28 -25.68
CA GLN A 492 18.19 36.78 -24.36
C GLN A 492 16.74 36.30 -24.45
N HIS A 493 16.46 35.12 -23.91
CA HIS A 493 15.10 34.61 -23.77
C HIS A 493 14.84 34.21 -22.32
N ASP A 494 13.88 34.89 -21.68
CA ASP A 494 13.53 34.69 -20.28
C ASP A 494 12.40 33.64 -20.21
N TYR A 495 12.80 32.37 -20.14
CA TYR A 495 11.90 31.21 -20.20
C TYR A 495 10.80 31.23 -19.11
N THR A 496 9.55 31.11 -19.54
CA THR A 496 8.38 30.99 -18.64
C THR A 496 8.19 29.55 -18.13
N GLU A 497 7.54 29.40 -16.97
CA GLU A 497 7.15 28.07 -16.43
C GLU A 497 6.34 27.22 -17.42
N ASN A 498 5.54 27.85 -18.29
CA ASN A 498 4.80 27.14 -19.34
C ASN A 498 5.74 26.53 -20.39
N GLU A 499 6.77 27.25 -20.82
CA GLU A 499 7.78 26.74 -21.75
C GLU A 499 8.66 25.66 -21.10
N LEU A 500 9.01 25.83 -19.81
CA LEU A 500 9.71 24.79 -19.04
C LEU A 500 8.86 23.53 -18.85
N GLY A 501 7.54 23.67 -18.69
CA GLY A 501 6.58 22.57 -18.66
C GLY A 501 6.47 21.87 -20.03
N LEU A 502 6.29 22.64 -21.10
CA LEU A 502 6.13 22.14 -22.46
C LEU A 502 7.41 21.44 -22.96
N ALA A 503 8.59 22.04 -22.77
CA ALA A 503 9.88 21.42 -23.12
C ALA A 503 10.11 20.10 -22.37
N ARG A 504 9.65 19.97 -21.12
CA ARG A 504 9.72 18.73 -20.34
C ARG A 504 8.75 17.66 -20.83
N ALA A 505 7.53 18.05 -21.23
CA ALA A 505 6.57 17.14 -21.85
C ALA A 505 7.08 16.63 -23.21
N VAL A 506 7.61 17.54 -24.04
CA VAL A 506 8.20 17.25 -25.34
C VAL A 506 9.45 16.35 -25.22
N ALA A 507 10.37 16.63 -24.29
CA ALA A 507 11.52 15.77 -24.03
C ALA A 507 11.11 14.35 -23.61
N LYS A 508 10.02 14.20 -22.86
CA LYS A 508 9.45 12.89 -22.49
C LYS A 508 8.84 12.16 -23.69
N LEU A 509 8.17 12.86 -24.61
CA LEU A 509 7.67 12.26 -25.86
C LEU A 509 8.83 11.80 -26.76
N ALA A 510 9.84 12.67 -26.97
CA ALA A 510 11.04 12.32 -27.74
C ALA A 510 11.78 11.12 -27.15
N ALA A 511 11.89 11.03 -25.81
CA ALA A 511 12.43 9.87 -25.11
C ALA A 511 11.70 8.57 -25.50
N LEU A 512 10.37 8.57 -25.37
CA LEU A 512 9.54 7.39 -25.60
C LEU A 512 9.60 6.89 -27.05
N VAL A 513 9.68 7.79 -28.03
CA VAL A 513 9.78 7.43 -29.46
C VAL A 513 11.15 6.85 -29.77
N ILE A 514 12.23 7.51 -29.33
CA ILE A 514 13.59 7.06 -29.61
C ILE A 514 13.85 5.70 -28.95
N GLU A 515 13.36 5.46 -27.73
CA GLU A 515 13.46 4.15 -27.08
C GLU A 515 12.54 3.09 -27.72
N ARG A 516 11.35 3.47 -28.22
CA ARG A 516 10.47 2.56 -28.98
C ARG A 516 11.18 2.01 -30.20
N GLU A 517 11.77 2.87 -31.04
CA GLU A 517 12.43 2.41 -32.26
C GLU A 517 13.72 1.63 -31.95
N ARG A 518 14.47 2.03 -30.92
CA ARG A 518 15.62 1.25 -30.41
C ARG A 518 15.20 -0.18 -30.05
N LEU A 519 14.11 -0.33 -29.30
CA LEU A 519 13.55 -1.64 -28.91
C LEU A 519 12.92 -2.43 -30.08
N LEU A 520 12.36 -1.76 -31.08
CA LEU A 520 11.87 -2.41 -32.30
C LEU A 520 13.03 -2.93 -33.15
N GLN A 521 14.11 -2.18 -33.28
CA GLN A 521 15.33 -2.61 -33.98
C GLN A 521 16.02 -3.78 -33.25
N GLU A 522 16.13 -3.74 -31.92
CA GLU A 522 16.64 -4.86 -31.12
C GLU A 522 15.80 -6.14 -31.30
N ARG A 523 14.46 -6.01 -31.34
CA ARG A 523 13.55 -7.15 -31.59
C ARG A 523 13.67 -7.70 -33.01
N ALA A 524 13.80 -6.84 -34.01
CA ALA A 524 13.97 -7.25 -35.40
C ALA A 524 15.29 -8.02 -35.59
N GLN A 525 16.39 -7.53 -35.01
CA GLN A 525 17.68 -8.20 -35.01
C GLN A 525 17.62 -9.55 -34.28
N ALA A 526 17.11 -9.58 -33.05
CA ALA A 526 17.00 -10.81 -32.26
C ALA A 526 16.12 -11.88 -32.95
N HIS A 527 15.08 -11.49 -33.68
CA HIS A 527 14.25 -12.42 -34.44
C HIS A 527 14.95 -12.92 -35.72
N ALA A 528 15.74 -12.09 -36.39
CA ALA A 528 16.59 -12.52 -37.51
C ALA A 528 17.67 -13.52 -37.05
N ASP A 529 18.33 -13.24 -35.92
CA ASP A 529 19.32 -14.12 -35.31
C ASP A 529 18.69 -15.45 -34.86
N GLU A 530 17.48 -15.41 -34.28
CA GLU A 530 16.72 -16.62 -33.94
C GLU A 530 16.36 -17.44 -35.18
N LEU A 531 15.91 -16.80 -36.26
CA LEU A 531 15.56 -17.48 -37.51
C LEU A 531 16.78 -18.16 -38.14
N ALA A 532 17.93 -17.47 -38.17
CA ALA A 532 19.20 -18.01 -38.64
C ALA A 532 19.66 -19.22 -37.79
N LEU A 533 19.54 -19.14 -36.46
CA LEU A 533 19.88 -20.25 -35.55
C LEU A 533 18.93 -21.45 -35.74
N ARG A 534 17.62 -21.20 -35.90
CA ARG A 534 16.63 -22.25 -36.19
C ARG A 534 16.92 -22.96 -37.51
N GLU A 535 17.32 -22.21 -38.55
CA GLU A 535 17.67 -22.84 -39.83
C GLU A 535 18.99 -23.62 -39.76
N ALA A 536 19.99 -23.11 -39.04
CA ALA A 536 21.23 -23.84 -38.78
C ALA A 536 20.99 -25.16 -38.03
N ASN A 537 20.11 -25.14 -37.02
CA ASN A 537 19.71 -26.35 -36.30
C ASN A 537 18.96 -27.35 -37.20
N ARG A 538 18.01 -26.90 -38.04
CA ARG A 538 17.34 -27.77 -39.02
C ARG A 538 18.33 -28.49 -39.93
N ARG A 539 19.31 -27.76 -40.47
CA ARG A 539 20.37 -28.33 -41.33
C ARG A 539 21.26 -29.35 -40.57
N MET A 540 21.45 -29.18 -39.25
CA MET A 540 22.15 -30.13 -38.38
C MET A 540 21.31 -31.39 -38.12
N ASP A 541 20.01 -31.26 -37.85
CA ASP A 541 19.11 -32.40 -37.62
C ASP A 541 18.96 -33.26 -38.89
N GLU A 542 18.88 -32.62 -40.07
CA GLU A 542 18.88 -33.29 -41.37
C GLU A 542 20.18 -34.08 -41.60
N PHE A 543 21.34 -33.48 -41.29
CA PHE A 543 22.65 -34.16 -41.33
C PHE A 543 22.73 -35.36 -40.37
N LEU A 544 22.29 -35.20 -39.12
CA LEU A 544 22.27 -36.26 -38.12
C LEU A 544 21.32 -37.40 -38.50
N GLY A 545 20.19 -37.10 -39.14
CA GLY A 545 19.26 -38.07 -39.69
C GLY A 545 19.89 -38.93 -40.78
N ILE A 546 20.53 -38.31 -41.77
CA ILE A 546 21.23 -38.99 -42.88
C ILE A 546 22.36 -39.87 -42.33
N ALA A 547 23.25 -39.31 -41.50
CA ALA A 547 24.36 -40.05 -40.91
C ALA A 547 23.88 -41.25 -40.08
N SER A 548 22.79 -41.09 -39.32
CA SER A 548 22.19 -42.18 -38.53
C SER A 548 21.60 -43.31 -39.37
N HIS A 549 20.99 -42.99 -40.52
CA HIS A 549 20.46 -44.00 -41.45
C HIS A 549 21.60 -44.81 -42.09
N GLU A 550 22.61 -44.11 -42.60
CA GLU A 550 23.68 -44.70 -43.40
C GLU A 550 24.72 -45.45 -42.57
N ILE A 551 24.82 -45.20 -41.26
CA ILE A 551 25.56 -46.04 -40.31
C ILE A 551 24.73 -47.27 -39.88
N ARG A 552 23.40 -47.14 -39.76
CA ARG A 552 22.50 -48.23 -39.30
C ARG A 552 22.43 -49.38 -40.30
N THR A 553 22.36 -49.07 -41.60
CA THR A 553 22.28 -50.07 -42.68
C THR A 553 23.47 -51.05 -42.67
N PRO A 554 24.75 -50.64 -42.78
CA PRO A 554 25.88 -51.56 -42.73
C PRO A 554 25.99 -52.30 -41.39
N LEU A 555 25.73 -51.64 -40.26
CA LEU A 555 25.78 -52.27 -38.94
C LEU A 555 24.74 -53.39 -38.79
N THR A 556 23.57 -53.23 -39.41
CA THR A 556 22.54 -54.29 -39.48
C THR A 556 23.01 -55.49 -40.28
N SER A 557 23.64 -55.27 -41.44
CA SER A 557 24.20 -56.36 -42.27
C SER A 557 25.37 -57.09 -41.59
N ILE A 558 26.28 -56.37 -40.91
CA ILE A 558 27.36 -56.96 -40.09
C ILE A 558 26.76 -57.88 -39.02
N LYS A 559 25.78 -57.36 -38.26
CA LYS A 559 25.09 -58.12 -37.20
C LYS A 559 24.40 -59.37 -37.73
N ALA A 560 23.72 -59.28 -38.88
CA ALA A 560 23.05 -60.41 -39.51
C ALA A 560 24.04 -61.51 -39.94
N ASN A 561 25.14 -61.16 -40.61
CA ASN A 561 26.16 -62.12 -41.04
C ASN A 561 26.82 -62.82 -39.84
N ILE A 562 27.16 -62.09 -38.78
CA ILE A 562 27.71 -62.66 -37.54
C ILE A 562 26.70 -63.60 -36.87
N GLN A 563 25.42 -63.24 -36.80
CA GLN A 563 24.37 -64.09 -36.24
C GLN A 563 24.15 -65.39 -37.06
N LEU A 564 24.30 -65.33 -38.38
CA LEU A 564 24.21 -66.52 -39.24
C LEU A 564 25.43 -67.44 -39.06
N ALA A 565 26.64 -66.88 -39.01
CA ALA A 565 27.86 -67.64 -38.73
C ALA A 565 27.79 -68.32 -37.35
N GLN A 566 27.34 -67.61 -36.31
CA GLN A 566 27.11 -68.16 -34.97
C GLN A 566 26.08 -69.31 -34.96
N ARG A 567 25.03 -69.24 -35.78
CA ARG A 567 24.03 -70.32 -35.92
C ARG A 567 24.61 -71.57 -36.61
N GLN A 568 25.44 -71.40 -37.65
CA GLN A 568 26.14 -72.52 -38.30
C GLN A 568 27.16 -73.16 -37.34
N MET A 569 27.96 -72.34 -36.65
CA MET A 569 28.92 -72.79 -35.63
C MET A 569 28.24 -73.58 -34.49
N LYS A 570 27.02 -73.19 -34.10
CA LYS A 570 26.23 -73.95 -33.12
C LYS A 570 25.81 -75.33 -33.66
N ARG A 571 25.31 -75.42 -34.91
CA ARG A 571 24.92 -76.69 -35.55
C ARG A 571 26.10 -77.67 -35.64
N LEU A 572 27.27 -77.19 -36.04
CA LEU A 572 28.52 -77.98 -36.07
C LEU A 572 28.87 -78.58 -34.69
N LYS A 573 28.56 -77.87 -33.60
CA LYS A 573 28.79 -78.35 -32.23
C LYS A 573 27.74 -79.38 -31.77
N GLU A 574 26.60 -79.45 -32.45
CA GLU A 574 25.47 -80.35 -32.13
C GLU A 574 25.52 -81.66 -32.96
N GLN A 575 26.04 -81.63 -34.20
CA GLN A 575 26.20 -82.80 -35.08
C GLN A 575 27.52 -83.55 -34.83
N ARG A 576 27.65 -84.25 -33.69
CA ARG A 576 28.94 -84.87 -33.29
C ARG A 576 29.32 -86.18 -34.02
N ASN A 577 28.41 -86.81 -34.77
CA ASN A 577 28.60 -88.13 -35.40
C ASN A 577 28.10 -88.15 -36.88
N SER A 578 28.92 -87.70 -37.85
CA SER A 578 28.68 -87.82 -39.31
C SER A 578 30.04 -87.84 -40.05
N PRO A 579 30.18 -88.36 -41.29
CA PRO A 579 31.46 -88.38 -42.01
C PRO A 579 32.05 -86.98 -42.26
N ILE A 580 33.36 -86.81 -42.05
CA ILE A 580 33.92 -85.56 -41.52
C ILE A 580 34.55 -84.61 -42.56
N ALA A 581 34.71 -85.01 -43.83
CA ALA A 581 35.44 -84.23 -44.83
C ALA A 581 34.60 -83.14 -45.53
N ASP A 582 33.79 -83.53 -46.53
CA ASP A 582 33.25 -82.57 -47.51
C ASP A 582 32.13 -81.68 -46.95
N GLU A 583 31.28 -82.20 -46.05
CA GLU A 583 30.30 -81.38 -45.33
C GLU A 583 30.99 -80.30 -44.49
N LEU A 584 32.06 -80.66 -43.76
CA LEU A 584 32.81 -79.74 -42.91
C LEU A 584 33.51 -78.65 -43.75
N ALA A 585 34.08 -79.02 -44.90
CA ALA A 585 34.64 -78.07 -45.85
C ALA A 585 33.57 -77.09 -46.37
N GLY A 586 32.39 -77.57 -46.76
CA GLY A 586 31.26 -76.73 -47.18
C GLY A 586 30.76 -75.78 -46.09
N TYR A 587 30.69 -76.24 -44.83
CA TYR A 587 30.33 -75.39 -43.70
C TYR A 587 31.42 -74.35 -43.37
N ILE A 588 32.70 -74.71 -43.45
CA ILE A 588 33.83 -73.78 -43.26
C ILE A 588 33.82 -72.69 -44.35
N GLN A 589 33.69 -73.07 -45.63
CA GLN A 589 33.57 -72.12 -46.73
C GLN A 589 32.37 -71.18 -46.53
N THR A 590 31.21 -71.71 -46.14
CA THR A 590 30.01 -70.90 -45.85
C THR A 590 30.24 -69.90 -44.71
N MET A 591 31.05 -70.25 -43.70
CA MET A 591 31.42 -69.33 -42.61
C MET A 591 32.46 -68.30 -43.05
N GLN A 592 33.43 -68.67 -43.88
CA GLN A 592 34.37 -67.74 -44.51
C GLN A 592 33.62 -66.70 -45.37
N ASP A 593 32.71 -67.15 -46.24
CA ASP A 593 31.79 -66.31 -47.01
C ASP A 593 31.04 -65.28 -46.16
N MET A 594 30.54 -65.68 -44.98
CA MET A 594 29.83 -64.79 -44.05
C MET A 594 30.76 -63.80 -43.35
N LEU A 595 31.96 -64.23 -42.95
CA LEU A 595 32.99 -63.38 -42.35
C LEU A 595 33.50 -62.35 -43.36
N ASP A 596 33.79 -62.75 -44.60
CA ASP A 596 34.23 -61.86 -45.68
C ASP A 596 33.16 -60.83 -46.03
N ARG A 597 31.88 -61.21 -46.03
CA ARG A 597 30.76 -60.27 -46.16
C ARG A 597 30.71 -59.28 -45.00
N ALA A 598 30.99 -59.72 -43.76
CA ALA A 598 31.06 -58.82 -42.60
C ALA A 598 32.29 -57.88 -42.67
N ILE A 599 33.46 -58.38 -43.05
CA ILE A 599 34.71 -57.61 -43.20
C ILE A 599 34.55 -56.53 -44.29
N ARG A 600 34.00 -56.90 -45.46
CA ARG A 600 33.67 -55.93 -46.52
C ARG A 600 32.72 -54.84 -46.01
N GLN A 601 31.74 -55.20 -45.19
CA GLN A 601 30.77 -54.25 -44.64
C GLN A 601 31.38 -53.33 -43.56
N VAL A 602 32.33 -53.81 -42.75
CA VAL A 602 33.15 -52.97 -41.85
C VAL A 602 34.02 -51.99 -42.66
N GLY A 603 34.59 -52.45 -43.79
CA GLY A 603 35.31 -51.58 -44.73
C GLY A 603 34.43 -50.52 -45.43
N VAL A 604 33.12 -50.76 -45.55
CA VAL A 604 32.15 -49.72 -45.92
C VAL A 604 31.94 -48.76 -44.76
N GLN A 605 31.66 -49.27 -43.55
CA GLN A 605 31.39 -48.42 -42.37
C GLN A 605 32.56 -47.48 -42.02
N ASN A 606 33.81 -47.96 -42.06
CA ASN A 606 34.98 -47.13 -41.78
C ASN A 606 35.15 -45.97 -42.79
N ARG A 607 34.84 -46.20 -44.07
CA ARG A 607 34.86 -45.14 -45.09
C ARG A 607 33.75 -44.11 -44.84
N LEU A 608 32.53 -44.55 -44.56
CA LEU A 608 31.41 -43.66 -44.22
C LEU A 608 31.74 -42.76 -43.01
N VAL A 609 32.38 -43.31 -41.97
CA VAL A 609 32.83 -42.55 -40.80
C VAL A 609 33.95 -41.56 -41.17
N SER A 610 34.91 -41.94 -42.01
CA SER A 610 35.97 -41.04 -42.47
C SER A 610 35.41 -39.88 -43.30
N ASP A 611 34.51 -40.16 -44.26
CA ASP A 611 33.88 -39.15 -45.11
C ASP A 611 33.09 -38.12 -44.27
N LEU A 612 32.34 -38.58 -43.27
CA LEU A 612 31.60 -37.71 -42.34
C LEU A 612 32.53 -36.85 -41.47
N LEU A 613 33.65 -37.41 -41.00
CA LEU A 613 34.66 -36.66 -40.23
C LEU A 613 35.38 -35.62 -41.09
N ASP A 614 35.72 -35.95 -42.34
CA ASP A 614 36.38 -35.01 -43.25
C ASP A 614 35.41 -33.89 -43.69
N VAL A 615 34.13 -34.17 -43.94
CA VAL A 615 33.11 -33.12 -44.18
C VAL A 615 32.95 -32.20 -42.97
N SER A 616 32.93 -32.75 -41.75
CA SER A 616 32.89 -31.95 -40.51
C SER A 616 34.13 -31.04 -40.36
N ARG A 617 35.33 -31.55 -40.66
CA ARG A 617 36.58 -30.78 -40.69
C ARG A 617 36.58 -29.69 -41.77
N ILE A 618 36.07 -29.99 -42.97
CA ILE A 618 35.92 -29.02 -44.07
C ILE A 618 35.01 -27.86 -43.62
N TYR A 619 33.86 -28.16 -43.02
CA TYR A 619 32.92 -27.15 -42.49
C TYR A 619 33.54 -26.26 -41.41
N ALA A 620 34.32 -26.86 -40.50
CA ALA A 620 35.02 -26.12 -39.45
C ALA A 620 36.26 -25.35 -39.96
N GLY A 621 36.58 -25.41 -41.26
CA GLY A 621 37.83 -24.92 -41.87
C GLY A 621 39.03 -25.86 -41.65
N LYS A 622 39.01 -26.65 -40.59
CA LYS A 622 40.06 -27.51 -40.00
C LYS A 622 40.39 -28.80 -40.79
N LEU A 623 40.20 -28.84 -42.11
CA LEU A 623 40.82 -29.88 -42.93
C LEU A 623 42.29 -29.50 -43.18
N GLU A 624 43.16 -30.03 -42.31
CA GLU A 624 44.62 -29.98 -42.48
C GLU A 624 45.06 -30.91 -43.62
N LEU A 625 46.00 -30.45 -44.44
CA LEU A 625 46.63 -31.21 -45.54
C LEU A 625 48.14 -31.26 -45.32
N ARG A 626 48.75 -32.42 -45.54
CA ARG A 626 50.20 -32.67 -45.39
C ARG A 626 50.91 -32.48 -46.72
N LEU A 627 50.97 -31.23 -47.17
CA LEU A 627 51.61 -30.87 -48.44
C LEU A 627 53.10 -31.21 -48.42
N ALA A 628 53.52 -32.10 -49.32
CA ALA A 628 54.90 -32.52 -49.51
C ALA A 628 55.22 -32.73 -51.01
N PRO A 629 56.50 -32.66 -51.43
CA PRO A 629 56.88 -33.07 -52.78
C PRO A 629 56.56 -34.54 -53.01
N CYS A 630 55.71 -34.82 -54.00
CA CYS A 630 55.32 -36.17 -54.40
C CYS A 630 55.10 -36.26 -55.92
N ASP A 631 55.00 -37.48 -56.46
CA ASP A 631 54.85 -37.73 -57.90
C ASP A 631 53.46 -38.31 -58.23
N VAL A 632 52.68 -37.58 -59.02
CA VAL A 632 51.32 -38.00 -59.42
C VAL A 632 51.33 -39.24 -60.30
N VAL A 633 52.39 -39.49 -61.08
CA VAL A 633 52.54 -40.73 -61.87
C VAL A 633 52.58 -41.94 -60.95
N MET A 634 53.40 -41.89 -59.90
CA MET A 634 53.52 -42.97 -58.91
C MET A 634 52.21 -43.21 -58.15
N ILE A 635 51.52 -42.13 -57.76
CA ILE A 635 50.22 -42.20 -57.05
C ILE A 635 49.15 -42.84 -57.93
N VAL A 636 49.06 -42.46 -59.21
CA VAL A 636 48.07 -43.03 -60.15
C VAL A 636 48.38 -44.49 -60.48
N GLN A 637 49.66 -44.84 -60.69
CA GLN A 637 50.08 -46.23 -60.92
C GLN A 637 49.68 -47.13 -59.75
N ARG A 638 50.04 -46.75 -58.52
CA ARG A 638 49.69 -47.48 -57.30
C ARG A 638 48.18 -47.65 -57.13
N ALA A 639 47.41 -46.58 -57.28
CA ALA A 639 45.96 -46.64 -57.16
C ALA A 639 45.31 -47.58 -58.20
N VAL A 640 45.86 -47.67 -59.43
CA VAL A 640 45.39 -48.63 -60.43
C VAL A 640 45.81 -50.07 -60.10
N GLU A 641 47.01 -50.29 -59.55
CA GLU A 641 47.47 -51.61 -59.11
C GLU A 641 46.62 -52.15 -57.95
N ASP A 642 46.30 -51.32 -56.96
CA ASP A 642 45.41 -51.68 -55.85
C ASP A 642 44.00 -52.04 -56.36
N GLN A 643 43.42 -51.28 -57.29
CA GLN A 643 42.11 -51.62 -57.87
C GLN A 643 42.17 -52.91 -58.72
N ARG A 644 43.28 -53.18 -59.42
CA ARG A 644 43.49 -54.45 -60.17
C ARG A 644 43.56 -55.69 -59.26
N TYR A 645 43.95 -55.54 -57.99
CA TYR A 645 43.96 -56.63 -57.02
C TYR A 645 42.58 -56.88 -56.38
N ILE A 646 41.70 -55.89 -56.37
CA ILE A 646 40.41 -55.91 -55.66
C ILE A 646 39.25 -56.46 -56.52
N VAL A 647 39.39 -56.47 -57.86
CA VAL A 647 38.29 -56.76 -58.81
C VAL A 647 38.64 -57.93 -59.74
N GLU A 648 37.68 -58.84 -59.95
CA GLU A 648 37.75 -59.90 -60.99
C GLU A 648 38.12 -59.32 -62.37
N PRO A 649 38.77 -60.10 -63.26
CA PRO A 649 39.72 -59.61 -64.27
C PRO A 649 39.11 -58.67 -65.33
N ARG A 650 38.94 -57.42 -64.93
CA ARG A 650 38.41 -56.31 -65.73
C ARG A 650 39.56 -55.40 -66.14
N GLN A 651 39.62 -55.07 -67.43
CA GLN A 651 40.72 -54.30 -67.98
C GLN A 651 40.65 -52.83 -67.51
N ILE A 652 41.72 -52.37 -66.86
CA ILE A 652 41.99 -50.95 -66.63
C ILE A 652 43.16 -50.59 -67.53
N HIS A 653 42.91 -49.78 -68.56
CA HIS A 653 43.96 -49.25 -69.44
C HIS A 653 44.58 -48.02 -68.79
N VAL A 654 45.88 -47.84 -69.03
CA VAL A 654 46.68 -46.77 -68.42
C VAL A 654 47.53 -46.12 -69.50
N ASP A 655 47.22 -44.87 -69.81
CA ASP A 655 47.85 -44.01 -70.81
C ASP A 655 48.61 -42.89 -70.08
N ILE A 656 49.85 -43.18 -69.69
CA ILE A 656 50.72 -42.23 -68.97
C ILE A 656 51.74 -41.69 -69.97
N GLN A 657 51.61 -40.40 -70.28
CA GLN A 657 52.38 -39.73 -71.35
C GLN A 657 53.64 -39.01 -70.83
N MET A 658 54.03 -39.26 -69.57
CA MET A 658 55.18 -38.63 -68.91
C MET A 658 55.84 -39.60 -67.91
N THR A 659 57.14 -39.46 -67.68
CA THR A 659 57.88 -40.36 -66.77
C THR A 659 57.73 -39.97 -65.29
N SER A 660 57.43 -38.70 -64.99
CA SER A 660 57.32 -38.16 -63.64
C SER A 660 56.46 -36.88 -63.64
N ALA A 661 55.69 -36.67 -62.58
CA ALA A 661 54.81 -35.50 -62.37
C ALA A 661 55.01 -34.91 -60.95
N PRO A 662 56.12 -34.20 -60.69
CA PRO A 662 56.42 -33.66 -59.37
C PRO A 662 55.46 -32.52 -58.98
N VAL A 663 54.70 -32.71 -57.90
CA VAL A 663 53.77 -31.71 -57.34
C VAL A 663 54.03 -31.54 -55.83
N VAL A 664 53.59 -30.42 -55.26
CA VAL A 664 53.55 -30.22 -53.81
C VAL A 664 52.13 -30.46 -53.32
N ALA A 665 51.86 -31.68 -52.83
CA ALA A 665 50.52 -32.16 -52.49
C ALA A 665 50.54 -33.14 -51.30
N ASP A 666 49.38 -33.39 -50.71
CA ASP A 666 49.14 -34.46 -49.75
C ASP A 666 48.88 -35.75 -50.53
N ALA A 667 49.91 -36.60 -50.64
CA ALA A 667 49.89 -37.78 -51.50
C ALA A 667 48.75 -38.76 -51.16
N ASP A 668 48.49 -39.00 -49.86
CA ASP A 668 47.41 -39.88 -49.40
C ASP A 668 46.03 -39.35 -49.84
N ARG A 669 45.86 -38.01 -49.84
CA ARG A 669 44.61 -37.36 -50.29
C ARG A 669 44.47 -37.32 -51.80
N VAL A 670 45.55 -37.20 -52.56
CA VAL A 670 45.51 -37.37 -54.03
C VAL A 670 45.19 -38.82 -54.41
N GLU A 671 45.78 -39.79 -53.70
CA GLU A 671 45.48 -41.23 -53.87
C GLU A 671 43.99 -41.54 -53.56
N GLN A 672 43.42 -40.87 -52.55
CA GLN A 672 41.97 -40.93 -52.24
C GLN A 672 41.10 -40.40 -53.40
N VAL A 673 41.53 -39.35 -54.10
CA VAL A 673 40.81 -38.81 -55.28
C VAL A 673 40.81 -39.81 -56.43
N VAL A 674 41.98 -40.32 -56.80
CA VAL A 674 42.14 -41.31 -57.89
C VAL A 674 41.33 -42.57 -57.58
N ASN A 675 41.42 -43.10 -56.36
CA ASN A 675 40.65 -44.26 -55.93
C ASN A 675 39.13 -44.02 -55.96
N ASN A 676 38.64 -42.82 -55.64
CA ASN A 676 37.21 -42.52 -55.74
C ASN A 676 36.73 -42.48 -57.20
N TYR A 677 37.48 -41.82 -58.10
CA TYR A 677 37.14 -41.77 -59.53
C TYR A 677 37.15 -43.17 -60.15
N LEU A 678 38.21 -43.96 -59.92
CA LEU A 678 38.28 -45.38 -60.33
C LEU A 678 37.12 -46.20 -59.77
N SER A 679 36.82 -46.06 -58.47
CA SER A 679 35.74 -46.80 -57.83
C SER A 679 34.37 -46.44 -58.38
N ASN A 680 34.13 -45.20 -58.80
CA ASN A 680 32.87 -44.80 -59.42
C ASN A 680 32.77 -45.31 -60.87
N ALA A 681 33.83 -45.16 -61.67
CA ALA A 681 33.92 -45.74 -63.00
C ALA A 681 33.59 -47.25 -63.00
N LEU A 682 34.20 -48.01 -62.08
CA LEU A 682 34.00 -49.46 -61.94
C LEU A 682 32.60 -49.86 -61.42
N LYS A 683 31.93 -49.02 -60.62
CA LYS A 683 30.56 -49.25 -60.11
C LYS A 683 29.47 -49.05 -61.17
N TYR A 684 29.62 -48.03 -62.01
CA TYR A 684 28.54 -47.55 -62.89
C TYR A 684 28.67 -48.03 -64.35
N SER A 685 29.86 -48.42 -64.81
CA SER A 685 30.06 -48.99 -66.15
C SER A 685 30.04 -50.53 -66.14
N GLU A 686 29.55 -51.14 -67.22
CA GLU A 686 29.35 -52.60 -67.32
C GLU A 686 30.67 -53.36 -67.50
N SER A 687 30.80 -54.52 -66.84
CA SER A 687 32.06 -55.27 -66.68
C SER A 687 32.81 -55.63 -67.98
N ARG A 688 32.11 -55.71 -69.12
CA ARG A 688 32.73 -55.93 -70.45
C ARG A 688 33.52 -54.74 -71.00
N TYR A 689 33.32 -53.55 -70.45
CA TYR A 689 34.04 -52.34 -70.88
C TYR A 689 35.22 -52.08 -69.96
N ALA A 690 36.35 -51.71 -70.56
CA ALA A 690 37.50 -51.20 -69.84
C ALA A 690 37.19 -49.85 -69.17
N VAL A 691 38.00 -49.51 -68.17
CA VAL A 691 38.12 -48.15 -67.63
C VAL A 691 39.45 -47.60 -68.13
N ASP A 692 39.43 -46.43 -68.76
CA ASP A 692 40.60 -45.82 -69.38
C ASP A 692 41.13 -44.70 -68.46
N VAL A 693 42.40 -44.79 -68.04
CA VAL A 693 43.05 -43.83 -67.13
C VAL A 693 44.15 -43.09 -67.89
N ARG A 694 44.09 -41.76 -67.97
CA ARG A 694 45.14 -40.94 -68.60
C ARG A 694 45.84 -40.02 -67.61
N VAL A 695 47.16 -39.90 -67.76
CA VAL A 695 48.01 -38.87 -67.14
C VAL A 695 48.80 -38.15 -68.23
N GLU A 696 48.49 -36.87 -68.47
CA GLU A 696 49.12 -36.04 -69.51
C GLU A 696 49.40 -34.63 -68.96
N GLN A 697 50.34 -33.89 -69.56
CA GLN A 697 50.63 -32.52 -69.13
C GLN A 697 49.76 -31.54 -69.90
N ARG A 698 48.99 -30.70 -69.19
CA ARG A 698 48.23 -29.60 -69.79
C ARG A 698 48.73 -28.29 -69.20
N ASN A 699 49.41 -27.49 -70.04
CA ASN A 699 50.08 -26.25 -69.62
C ASN A 699 51.08 -26.51 -68.47
N ASN A 700 51.00 -25.76 -67.37
CA ASN A 700 51.87 -25.92 -66.18
C ASN A 700 51.24 -26.83 -65.09
N ALA A 701 50.44 -27.81 -65.50
CA ALA A 701 49.76 -28.74 -64.60
C ALA A 701 49.78 -30.17 -65.15
N VAL A 702 49.82 -31.14 -64.25
CA VAL A 702 49.50 -32.53 -64.57
C VAL A 702 47.98 -32.67 -64.58
N TYR A 703 47.44 -33.24 -65.67
CA TYR A 703 46.03 -33.56 -65.83
C TYR A 703 45.85 -35.07 -65.70
N VAL A 704 44.98 -35.49 -64.80
CA VAL A 704 44.62 -36.88 -64.55
C VAL A 704 43.14 -37.05 -64.86
N SER A 705 42.80 -38.05 -65.67
CA SER A 705 41.40 -38.37 -65.99
C SER A 705 41.12 -39.87 -65.94
N VAL A 706 39.92 -40.21 -65.49
CA VAL A 706 39.36 -41.56 -65.48
C VAL A 706 38.08 -41.54 -66.33
N GLN A 707 38.08 -42.33 -67.40
CA GLN A 707 36.95 -42.45 -68.33
C GLN A 707 36.26 -43.81 -68.18
N ASP A 708 34.93 -43.78 -68.14
CA ASP A 708 34.06 -44.94 -68.01
C ASP A 708 33.00 -44.98 -69.12
N LYS A 709 32.53 -46.18 -69.49
CA LYS A 709 31.43 -46.42 -70.45
C LYS A 709 30.15 -46.86 -69.73
N GLY A 710 29.74 -46.05 -68.76
CA GLY A 710 28.52 -46.19 -67.97
C GLY A 710 27.34 -45.39 -68.54
N PRO A 711 26.33 -45.10 -67.70
CA PRO A 711 25.09 -44.45 -68.15
C PRO A 711 25.22 -42.95 -68.46
N GLY A 712 26.36 -42.32 -68.13
CA GLY A 712 26.57 -40.89 -68.26
C GLY A 712 25.67 -40.04 -67.35
N LEU A 713 25.70 -38.72 -67.56
CA LEU A 713 25.03 -37.70 -66.75
C LEU A 713 24.39 -36.63 -67.66
N THR A 714 23.21 -36.11 -67.28
CA THR A 714 22.65 -34.89 -67.91
C THR A 714 23.51 -33.65 -67.57
N LYS A 715 23.30 -32.52 -68.26
CA LYS A 715 24.02 -31.26 -67.94
C LYS A 715 23.74 -30.78 -66.51
N GLU A 716 22.46 -30.76 -66.13
CA GLU A 716 21.98 -30.47 -64.77
C GLU A 716 22.65 -31.39 -63.73
N GLN A 717 22.74 -32.70 -64.01
CA GLN A 717 23.47 -33.64 -63.16
C GLN A 717 24.97 -33.30 -63.08
N GLN A 718 25.63 -32.91 -64.18
CA GLN A 718 27.06 -32.54 -64.19
C GLN A 718 27.36 -31.27 -63.39
N GLU A 719 26.41 -30.33 -63.31
CA GLU A 719 26.51 -29.14 -62.46
C GLU A 719 26.39 -29.51 -60.97
N HIS A 720 25.38 -30.30 -60.58
CA HIS A 720 25.11 -30.64 -59.19
C HIS A 720 25.91 -31.83 -58.62
N ILE A 721 26.61 -32.65 -59.42
CA ILE A 721 27.34 -33.86 -58.93
C ILE A 721 28.47 -33.57 -57.93
N TRP A 722 28.86 -32.29 -57.79
CA TRP A 722 29.89 -31.81 -56.85
C TRP A 722 29.31 -31.29 -55.52
N GLU A 723 27.98 -31.26 -55.38
CA GLU A 723 27.30 -30.86 -54.16
C GLU A 723 27.29 -31.97 -53.11
N ARG A 724 26.93 -31.61 -51.87
CA ARG A 724 26.87 -32.54 -50.74
C ARG A 724 25.56 -33.32 -50.79
N PHE A 725 25.64 -34.63 -50.59
CA PHE A 725 24.50 -35.56 -50.58
C PHE A 725 23.80 -35.75 -51.93
N TYR A 726 24.23 -35.05 -52.98
CA TYR A 726 23.66 -35.21 -54.31
C TYR A 726 23.93 -36.61 -54.87
N ARG A 727 22.90 -37.20 -55.47
CA ARG A 727 22.97 -38.45 -56.22
C ARG A 727 22.12 -38.30 -57.48
N ALA A 728 22.70 -38.56 -58.64
CA ALA A 728 21.97 -38.53 -59.90
C ALA A 728 20.86 -39.60 -59.90
N GLU A 729 19.59 -39.16 -59.97
CA GLU A 729 18.44 -40.05 -59.99
C GLU A 729 18.38 -40.89 -61.28
N GLY A 730 17.73 -42.06 -61.21
CA GLY A 730 17.60 -43.00 -62.32
C GLY A 730 18.84 -43.88 -62.60
N ILE A 731 20.02 -43.52 -62.09
CA ILE A 731 21.26 -44.29 -62.32
C ILE A 731 21.31 -45.55 -61.44
N GLN A 732 21.27 -46.73 -62.08
CA GLN A 732 21.46 -48.02 -61.42
C GLN A 732 22.94 -48.39 -61.31
N VAL A 733 23.35 -48.88 -60.14
CA VAL A 733 24.70 -49.43 -59.89
C VAL A 733 24.86 -50.77 -60.60
N LYS A 734 25.86 -50.89 -61.48
CA LYS A 734 26.14 -52.11 -62.25
C LYS A 734 26.99 -53.13 -61.48
N SER A 735 27.77 -52.70 -60.48
CA SER A 735 28.63 -53.58 -59.69
C SER A 735 28.95 -53.00 -58.30
N GLY A 736 29.08 -53.87 -57.30
CA GLY A 736 29.38 -53.51 -55.91
C GLY A 736 28.17 -53.06 -55.08
N SER A 737 28.41 -52.68 -53.82
CA SER A 737 27.36 -52.19 -52.90
C SER A 737 26.98 -50.73 -53.22
N GLY A 738 25.74 -50.48 -53.61
CA GLY A 738 25.22 -49.14 -53.97
C GLY A 738 25.05 -48.12 -52.82
N VAL A 739 25.77 -48.31 -51.72
CA VAL A 739 25.81 -47.42 -50.56
C VAL A 739 26.89 -46.37 -50.81
N GLY A 740 26.48 -45.11 -50.88
CA GLY A 740 27.37 -43.97 -51.12
C GLY A 740 26.65 -42.66 -50.81
N LEU A 741 27.24 -41.85 -49.93
CA LEU A 741 26.59 -40.70 -49.28
C LEU A 741 26.37 -39.47 -50.17
N GLY A 742 26.73 -39.50 -51.46
CA GLY A 742 26.84 -38.28 -52.26
C GLY A 742 27.91 -37.30 -51.73
N LEU A 743 28.90 -37.79 -50.97
CA LEU A 743 29.96 -36.97 -50.37
C LEU A 743 31.31 -37.08 -51.08
N GLY A 744 31.62 -38.24 -51.68
CA GLY A 744 32.96 -38.52 -52.20
C GLY A 744 33.45 -37.51 -53.24
N LEU A 745 32.62 -37.13 -54.21
CA LEU A 745 33.01 -36.18 -55.25
C LEU A 745 33.16 -34.74 -54.71
N HIS A 746 32.32 -34.34 -53.74
CA HIS A 746 32.49 -33.09 -53.00
C HIS A 746 33.80 -33.04 -52.19
N ILE A 747 34.17 -34.15 -51.54
CA ILE A 747 35.44 -34.31 -50.84
C ILE A 747 36.60 -34.22 -51.84
N CYS A 748 36.54 -34.91 -52.98
CA CYS A 748 37.56 -34.85 -54.02
C CYS A 748 37.78 -33.43 -54.54
N ARG A 749 36.69 -32.72 -54.86
CA ARG A 749 36.72 -31.31 -55.25
C ARG A 749 37.46 -30.46 -54.22
N THR A 750 37.05 -30.58 -52.95
CA THR A 750 37.64 -29.81 -51.84
C THR A 750 39.13 -30.13 -51.63
N ILE A 751 39.53 -31.40 -51.78
CA ILE A 751 40.93 -31.84 -51.68
C ILE A 751 41.78 -31.20 -52.78
N ILE A 752 41.32 -31.22 -54.03
CA ILE A 752 42.09 -30.70 -55.16
C ILE A 752 42.13 -29.15 -55.16
N GLU A 753 40.99 -28.49 -54.93
CA GLU A 753 40.91 -27.01 -54.86
C GLU A 753 41.79 -26.45 -53.73
N ARG A 754 41.85 -27.10 -52.55
CA ARG A 754 42.77 -26.71 -51.45
C ARG A 754 44.25 -26.92 -51.76
N GLN A 755 44.60 -27.59 -52.86
CA GLN A 755 45.96 -27.83 -53.33
C GLN A 755 46.29 -27.00 -54.59
N GLY A 756 45.48 -25.97 -54.89
CA GLY A 756 45.66 -25.11 -56.07
C GLY A 756 45.30 -25.76 -57.40
N GLY A 757 44.67 -26.94 -57.36
CA GLY A 757 44.19 -27.65 -58.54
C GLY A 757 42.76 -27.30 -58.94
N GLN A 758 42.27 -27.96 -60.00
CA GLN A 758 40.88 -27.89 -60.45
C GLN A 758 40.31 -29.29 -60.68
N VAL A 759 38.98 -29.44 -60.65
CA VAL A 759 38.29 -30.70 -61.01
C VAL A 759 37.20 -30.43 -62.04
N GLY A 760 36.82 -31.47 -62.79
CA GLY A 760 35.70 -31.40 -63.70
C GLY A 760 35.18 -32.78 -64.11
N VAL A 761 34.07 -32.75 -64.83
CA VAL A 761 33.45 -33.92 -65.46
C VAL A 761 33.00 -33.55 -66.86
N GLU A 762 33.23 -34.45 -67.81
CA GLU A 762 32.69 -34.39 -69.16
C GLU A 762 31.88 -35.66 -69.37
N SER A 763 30.57 -35.55 -69.64
CA SER A 763 29.71 -36.71 -69.78
C SER A 763 28.57 -36.51 -70.78
N ILE A 764 28.19 -37.60 -71.45
CA ILE A 764 27.06 -37.67 -72.37
C ILE A 764 26.21 -38.89 -71.95
N PRO A 765 24.88 -38.73 -71.76
CA PRO A 765 23.99 -39.84 -71.41
C PRO A 765 24.13 -41.03 -72.36
N CYS A 766 24.20 -42.23 -71.79
CA CYS A 766 24.41 -43.52 -72.44
C CYS A 766 25.76 -43.73 -73.18
N GLU A 767 26.64 -42.72 -73.26
CA GLU A 767 27.98 -42.87 -73.86
C GLU A 767 29.08 -43.04 -72.81
N GLY A 768 28.96 -42.37 -71.65
CA GLY A 768 29.88 -42.52 -70.53
C GLY A 768 30.19 -41.23 -69.78
N SER A 769 31.25 -41.27 -68.95
CA SER A 769 31.73 -40.14 -68.17
C SER A 769 33.25 -40.11 -68.12
N THR A 770 33.83 -38.90 -68.14
CA THR A 770 35.24 -38.64 -67.91
C THR A 770 35.36 -37.71 -66.71
N PHE A 771 35.78 -38.23 -65.56
CA PHE A 771 36.07 -37.43 -64.37
C PHE A 771 37.56 -37.06 -64.37
N TRP A 772 37.89 -35.79 -64.14
CA TRP A 772 39.26 -35.30 -64.23
C TRP A 772 39.64 -34.31 -63.13
N PHE A 773 40.94 -34.23 -62.87
CA PHE A 773 41.53 -33.19 -62.03
C PHE A 773 42.86 -32.70 -62.59
N THR A 774 43.27 -31.51 -62.18
CA THR A 774 44.60 -30.93 -62.42
C THR A 774 45.30 -30.60 -61.11
N LEU A 775 46.63 -30.73 -61.08
CA LEU A 775 47.48 -30.20 -60.01
C LEU A 775 48.64 -29.39 -60.61
N PRO A 776 49.02 -28.24 -60.04
CA PRO A 776 50.17 -27.46 -60.53
C PRO A 776 51.46 -28.27 -60.45
N LEU A 777 52.23 -28.29 -61.54
CA LEU A 777 53.56 -28.90 -61.54
C LEU A 777 54.56 -28.00 -60.79
N THR A 778 55.43 -28.64 -60.01
CA THR A 778 56.56 -27.97 -59.37
C THR A 778 57.57 -27.57 -60.44
N SER A 779 58.06 -26.33 -60.37
CA SER A 779 58.99 -25.74 -61.34
C SER A 779 60.45 -26.08 -61.04
#